data_AF-A0A1V5X9T9-F1
#
_entry.id   AF-A0A1V5X9T9-F1
#
_cell.length_a   1.000
_cell.length_b   1.000
_cell.length_c   1.000
_cell.angle_alpha   90.00
_cell.angle_beta   90.00
_cell.angle_gamma   90.00
#
_symmetry.space_group_name_H-M   'P 1'
#
loop_
_entity.id
_entity.type
_entity.pdbx_description
1 polymer ?
#
loop_
_entity_poly.entity_id
_entity_poly.type
_entity_poly.pdbx_seq_one_letter_code
_entity_poly.pdbx_strand_id
1 'polypeptide(L)'
;MQRKQSYSWLAASLGAAFVLFAGACGGDDSDSPPQGKPGVSGSGGGAGEAGMAGEAGTSGGGTGGEETGGGGTGGGGTGGGGTGGESGGTGGGGTGGGGAGGGPGQCSVPDPGETSAVHTCGSLGNPPASGTCSVTAGSGSTVYRGIVLAPDDVYEGGEVLVDSKGMIQCVGCDCSGDPSYAAATKVVCPKGVISPGLINAHDHVTFGNNRPYGTGDYNALKDVRYQHRHEWRKGKNGLPKIPVSGSASQAVQTGVELRFMMSGATSINGSNGAKGILRNLDRDDKNDGLGLGALEYQTFPLGDNDGQMIANGCNYPKMDTSSWAQGHPFYVPHVAEGINKEARNEFVCLSQGNNNLLFNKAAWIHGVGLVADDVKYFSRTGTKLIWSPRTNVSLYGDTNRLTLFHKAGAIIALGTDWVASGSMNLSRMFDCIRGLNENNFGGYFTDEDLWRMATTNGAFATGTDSVLGMLKKTYVADIAIFNGAKHDKNPHAAVTNAGLTDTVLVLRGGRPMYGDAALLTSLGKGGCEDMPPAADAASNSAWQTGVCGVPKKACVADDVGGGVTLAGVVGALTPIYPLYYCGVPEYEPSCVPMRTNPVSYGGIPTADDQDGDGIPDSADNCPTVFNPIRSLDGNKQGDFDGDGIGDECDVCPFDANNSACEYNWAANDVDCDGIKNGSDNCPYVANAGQEDQDGDGKGDACDKCPTVPNPGAQKCPAGTTSIEQARKTFSTGDDVMFQGVVVTGVRKPVGSSNGFYLSDPNPVPWGCIFVHTGKDTPTVSVGDRIDIKGVLDEYNGLNQLKIGFQITNSTPGAPLAPMVVTVAELVGANAESYESCRVEIQTVSTVTMGSGIAFAQGSSQIRASNFIWAGGAFPTAGKSYASVRGFSSVFGGDREYLPQTDADLTP
;
A
#
# COMPACT_ATOMS: atom_id res chain seq x y z
N MET A 1 2.92 -45.09 -36.30
CA MET A 1 2.73 -44.34 -37.57
C MET A 1 2.81 -42.86 -37.21
N GLN A 2 3.95 -42.24 -37.53
CA GLN A 2 4.16 -41.31 -38.65
C GLN A 2 3.83 -39.86 -38.21
N ARG A 3 4.67 -38.84 -38.40
CA ARG A 3 5.97 -38.73 -39.08
C ARG A 3 6.65 -37.44 -38.59
N LYS A 4 7.95 -37.54 -38.37
CA LYS A 4 8.95 -36.45 -38.26
C LYS A 4 9.16 -35.80 -39.63
N GLN A 5 9.73 -34.59 -39.65
CA GLN A 5 11.09 -34.41 -40.21
C GLN A 5 11.76 -33.10 -39.77
N SER A 6 13.04 -33.25 -39.47
CA SER A 6 14.09 -32.29 -39.09
C SER A 6 14.75 -31.69 -40.34
N TYR A 7 15.62 -30.68 -40.20
CA TYR A 7 17.00 -30.71 -40.73
C TYR A 7 17.89 -29.67 -40.04
N SER A 8 19.10 -30.11 -39.69
CA SER A 8 20.26 -29.35 -39.18
C SER A 8 21.31 -29.23 -40.31
N TRP A 9 22.44 -28.56 -40.04
CA TRP A 9 23.85 -28.84 -40.41
C TRP A 9 24.59 -27.50 -40.69
N LEU A 10 25.56 -27.07 -39.86
CA LEU A 10 27.01 -27.42 -39.79
C LEU A 10 27.86 -26.62 -40.82
N ALA A 11 29.15 -26.25 -40.66
CA ALA A 11 30.28 -26.66 -39.82
C ALA A 11 31.40 -25.55 -39.89
N ALA A 12 32.24 -25.32 -38.87
CA ALA A 12 33.65 -25.81 -38.69
C ALA A 12 34.73 -25.04 -39.52
N SER A 13 36.02 -24.86 -39.19
CA SER A 13 36.96 -25.22 -38.09
C SER A 13 38.40 -24.78 -38.48
N LEU A 14 39.39 -24.91 -37.56
CA LEU A 14 40.89 -25.04 -37.67
C LEU A 14 41.67 -23.90 -36.94
N GLY A 15 42.75 -24.09 -36.17
CA GLY A 15 43.52 -25.25 -35.68
C GLY A 15 45.06 -24.99 -35.57
N ALA A 16 45.61 -25.03 -34.33
CA ALA A 16 47.01 -25.35 -33.86
C ALA A 16 48.23 -24.41 -34.24
N ALA A 17 49.38 -24.29 -33.52
CA ALA A 17 50.03 -24.95 -32.37
C ALA A 17 51.33 -24.22 -31.82
N PHE A 18 51.80 -24.59 -30.59
CA PHE A 18 53.20 -24.62 -29.99
C PHE A 18 53.98 -23.30 -29.64
N VAL A 19 54.67 -23.06 -28.49
CA VAL A 19 55.78 -23.75 -27.75
C VAL A 19 56.04 -23.18 -26.29
N LEU A 20 56.36 -24.07 -25.31
CA LEU A 20 57.23 -24.10 -24.07
C LEU A 20 57.71 -22.81 -23.31
N PHE A 21 58.05 -22.72 -21.99
CA PHE A 21 58.67 -23.61 -20.97
C PHE A 21 58.49 -23.08 -19.50
N ALA A 22 58.27 -24.03 -18.55
CA ALA A 22 58.55 -24.16 -17.09
C ALA A 22 58.37 -23.11 -15.96
N GLY A 23 57.89 -23.66 -14.83
CA GLY A 23 58.13 -23.25 -13.43
C GLY A 23 56.94 -23.54 -12.49
N ALA A 24 56.48 -24.79 -12.27
CA ALA A 24 56.85 -25.70 -11.15
C ALA A 24 56.80 -25.03 -9.75
N CYS A 25 56.11 -25.50 -8.71
CA CYS A 25 55.40 -26.75 -8.35
C CYS A 25 54.28 -26.36 -7.34
N GLY A 26 53.13 -27.03 -7.19
CA GLY A 26 52.86 -28.48 -7.25
C GLY A 26 52.74 -29.00 -5.81
N GLY A 27 51.76 -29.83 -5.41
CA GLY A 27 50.73 -30.59 -6.11
C GLY A 27 49.76 -31.17 -5.05
N ASP A 28 48.52 -31.51 -5.39
CA ASP A 28 48.09 -32.75 -6.10
C ASP A 28 48.16 -33.95 -5.13
N ASP A 29 47.29 -34.95 -5.13
CA ASP A 29 46.22 -35.40 -6.02
C ASP A 29 45.56 -36.60 -5.33
N SER A 30 44.41 -37.07 -5.83
CA SER A 30 44.33 -38.38 -6.52
C SER A 30 42.92 -39.02 -6.52
N ASP A 31 42.49 -39.27 -7.77
CA ASP A 31 41.97 -40.52 -8.31
C ASP A 31 40.62 -41.13 -7.85
N SER A 32 39.68 -41.11 -8.82
CA SER A 32 38.73 -42.20 -9.15
C SER A 32 39.43 -43.25 -10.06
N PRO A 33 38.80 -44.29 -10.68
CA PRO A 33 37.39 -44.76 -10.80
C PRO A 33 37.34 -46.34 -10.65
N PRO A 34 36.46 -47.21 -11.26
CA PRO A 34 35.39 -46.99 -12.24
C PRO A 34 34.12 -47.90 -12.20
N GLN A 35 33.20 -47.57 -13.13
CA GLN A 35 32.29 -48.43 -13.92
C GLN A 35 30.79 -48.43 -13.58
N GLY A 36 29.98 -48.10 -14.62
CA GLY A 36 28.61 -48.63 -14.75
C GLY A 36 27.49 -47.68 -15.21
N LYS A 37 27.56 -47.18 -16.45
CA LYS A 37 26.45 -46.58 -17.24
C LYS A 37 25.23 -47.53 -17.39
N PRO A 38 24.08 -47.14 -18.03
CA PRO A 38 23.36 -45.84 -18.07
C PRO A 38 21.81 -45.98 -18.10
N GLY A 39 21.07 -44.85 -18.03
CA GLY A 39 19.65 -44.76 -18.45
C GLY A 39 18.94 -43.52 -17.85
N VAL A 40 19.08 -42.32 -18.41
CA VAL A 40 18.23 -41.64 -19.43
C VAL A 40 16.94 -40.99 -18.88
N SER A 41 16.81 -39.69 -19.22
CA SER A 41 15.63 -38.78 -19.27
C SER A 41 15.11 -38.20 -17.95
N GLY A 42 14.73 -36.92 -17.83
CA GLY A 42 14.67 -35.81 -18.79
C GLY A 42 14.09 -34.52 -18.15
N SER A 43 14.29 -33.40 -18.87
CA SER A 43 13.53 -32.13 -18.92
C SER A 43 13.18 -31.33 -17.65
N GLY A 44 13.39 -30.01 -17.73
CA GLY A 44 12.82 -29.01 -16.82
C GLY A 44 11.51 -28.39 -17.31
N GLY A 45 10.92 -27.56 -16.44
CA GLY A 45 9.99 -26.46 -16.76
C GLY A 45 8.53 -26.61 -16.27
N GLY A 46 8.08 -25.69 -15.40
CA GLY A 46 6.72 -25.10 -15.43
C GLY A 46 5.64 -25.64 -14.47
N ALA A 47 5.26 -24.78 -13.50
CA ALA A 47 3.96 -24.58 -12.81
C ALA A 47 2.94 -25.73 -12.57
N GLY A 48 2.44 -25.83 -11.33
CA GLY A 48 1.12 -26.40 -11.00
C GLY A 48 1.07 -27.35 -9.79
N GLU A 49 0.31 -26.95 -8.77
CA GLU A 49 -0.52 -27.73 -7.82
C GLU A 49 0.02 -28.94 -7.00
N ALA A 50 -0.30 -28.87 -5.70
CA ALA A 50 -0.80 -29.92 -4.78
C ALA A 50 -0.02 -31.23 -4.52
N GLY A 51 0.17 -31.52 -3.22
CA GLY A 51 -0.15 -32.85 -2.67
C GLY A 51 1.00 -33.77 -2.23
N MET A 52 1.12 -33.89 -0.90
CA MET A 52 1.21 -35.16 -0.15
C MET A 52 2.47 -36.04 -0.13
N ALA A 53 2.90 -36.30 1.12
CA ALA A 53 3.11 -37.61 1.76
C ALA A 53 4.53 -38.16 1.98
N GLY A 54 4.71 -38.70 3.20
CA GLY A 54 5.70 -39.71 3.61
C GLY A 54 7.00 -39.14 4.21
N GLU A 55 7.59 -39.61 5.31
CA GLU A 55 7.40 -40.81 6.13
C GLU A 55 8.04 -40.59 7.52
N ALA A 56 7.70 -41.51 8.43
CA ALA A 56 8.13 -41.60 9.82
C ALA A 56 9.63 -41.83 10.03
N GLY A 57 10.14 -41.40 11.19
CA GLY A 57 11.47 -41.77 11.67
C GLY A 57 11.67 -41.38 13.14
N THR A 58 11.68 -42.38 14.00
CA THR A 58 11.74 -42.34 15.46
C THR A 58 13.15 -42.05 16.03
N SER A 59 13.16 -41.54 17.27
CA SER A 59 14.03 -41.90 18.40
C SER A 59 15.29 -41.07 18.77
N GLY A 60 15.39 -40.83 20.09
CA GLY A 60 16.61 -40.59 20.88
C GLY A 60 17.09 -39.13 20.91
N GLY A 61 17.35 -38.44 22.03
CA GLY A 61 17.62 -38.84 23.41
C GLY A 61 18.89 -38.13 23.91
N GLY A 62 18.83 -37.49 25.09
CA GLY A 62 19.99 -36.99 25.87
C GLY A 62 20.20 -35.47 25.81
N THR A 63 19.89 -34.65 26.83
CA THR A 63 20.42 -34.48 28.22
C THR A 63 21.73 -33.70 28.35
N GLY A 64 21.68 -32.65 29.19
CA GLY A 64 22.79 -32.03 29.94
C GLY A 64 23.46 -30.85 29.23
N GLY A 65 23.79 -29.72 29.83
CA GLY A 65 23.80 -29.17 31.19
C GLY A 65 24.41 -27.76 31.04
N GLU A 66 23.81 -26.71 31.60
CA GLU A 66 24.20 -26.03 32.85
C GLU A 66 25.58 -25.33 32.87
N GLU A 67 25.60 -24.26 33.69
CA GLU A 67 26.72 -23.40 34.12
C GLU A 67 27.05 -22.17 33.24
N THR A 68 26.58 -20.95 33.55
CA THR A 68 26.80 -20.01 34.69
C THR A 68 27.93 -19.00 34.47
N GLY A 69 27.63 -17.72 34.71
CA GLY A 69 28.46 -16.91 35.63
C GLY A 69 29.01 -15.56 35.14
N GLY A 70 28.45 -14.49 35.71
CA GLY A 70 29.15 -13.24 36.10
C GLY A 70 29.40 -12.21 34.98
N GLY A 71 29.10 -10.91 35.11
CA GLY A 71 28.98 -10.06 36.29
C GLY A 71 29.90 -8.85 36.07
N GLY A 72 29.34 -7.63 36.00
CA GLY A 72 30.13 -6.41 35.77
C GLY A 72 29.33 -5.13 36.03
N THR A 73 29.48 -4.59 37.22
CA THR A 73 28.97 -3.29 37.68
C THR A 73 30.01 -2.19 37.52
N GLY A 74 29.59 -0.94 37.28
CA GLY A 74 30.14 0.22 38.01
C GLY A 74 30.46 1.50 37.24
N GLY A 75 29.78 2.59 37.66
CA GLY A 75 30.28 3.98 37.72
C GLY A 75 30.14 4.80 36.43
N GLY A 76 29.51 5.98 36.37
CA GLY A 76 29.31 7.01 37.39
C GLY A 76 30.11 8.25 37.00
N GLY A 77 29.45 9.33 36.56
CA GLY A 77 30.10 10.58 36.16
C GLY A 77 29.12 11.72 35.92
N THR A 78 28.88 12.50 36.97
CA THR A 78 28.12 13.76 37.01
C THR A 78 28.95 14.96 36.53
N GLY A 79 28.32 16.00 35.98
CA GLY A 79 28.90 17.35 36.02
C GLY A 79 28.23 18.45 35.15
N GLY A 80 27.45 19.33 35.81
CA GLY A 80 27.29 20.77 35.54
C GLY A 80 26.53 21.19 34.27
N GLY A 81 25.46 22.00 34.29
CA GLY A 81 25.15 23.14 35.16
C GLY A 81 25.46 24.45 34.44
N GLY A 82 24.43 25.14 33.92
CA GLY A 82 24.58 26.45 33.27
C GLY A 82 23.25 27.07 32.85
N THR A 83 22.65 27.82 33.76
CA THR A 83 21.41 28.62 33.61
C THR A 83 21.66 30.00 33.01
N GLY A 84 20.67 30.51 32.26
CA GLY A 84 20.44 31.92 31.92
C GLY A 84 19.60 32.01 30.64
N GLY A 85 18.46 32.68 30.55
CA GLY A 85 17.88 33.75 31.35
C GLY A 85 17.30 34.80 30.38
N GLU A 86 15.97 34.78 30.24
CA GLU A 86 15.05 35.91 29.99
C GLU A 86 15.07 36.74 28.68
N SER A 87 13.93 36.64 27.98
CA SER A 87 12.99 37.74 27.64
C SER A 87 13.19 38.63 26.39
N GLY A 88 12.15 38.64 25.55
CA GLY A 88 11.43 39.86 25.17
C GLY A 88 11.57 40.37 23.73
N GLY A 89 10.45 40.42 23.00
CA GLY A 89 10.17 41.55 22.08
C GLY A 89 9.78 41.26 20.62
N THR A 90 8.47 41.09 20.40
CA THR A 90 7.63 41.70 19.33
C THR A 90 8.17 41.92 17.90
N GLY A 91 7.49 41.27 16.93
CA GLY A 91 6.79 41.94 15.82
C GLY A 91 7.59 42.48 14.64
N GLY A 92 7.40 41.87 13.46
CA GLY A 92 7.76 42.46 12.17
C GLY A 92 7.48 41.53 11.00
N GLY A 93 6.47 41.86 10.18
CA GLY A 93 6.10 41.11 8.98
C GLY A 93 7.19 41.12 7.90
N GLY A 94 7.21 40.05 7.10
CA GLY A 94 8.08 39.90 5.94
C GLY A 94 7.40 39.04 4.88
N THR A 95 7.25 39.61 3.70
CA THR A 95 6.69 39.05 2.47
C THR A 95 7.56 37.94 1.88
N GLY A 96 6.95 37.09 1.04
CA GLY A 96 7.50 35.83 0.55
C GLY A 96 8.77 35.89 -0.31
N GLY A 97 9.34 34.69 -0.48
CA GLY A 97 10.44 34.39 -1.37
C GLY A 97 10.64 32.88 -1.44
N GLY A 98 10.22 32.27 -2.55
CA GLY A 98 10.43 30.86 -2.83
C GLY A 98 11.92 30.51 -3.01
N GLY A 99 12.26 29.29 -2.63
CA GLY A 99 13.59 28.71 -2.80
C GLY A 99 13.58 27.26 -2.36
N ALA A 100 13.59 26.35 -3.34
CA ALA A 100 13.67 24.91 -3.18
C ALA A 100 14.91 24.48 -2.37
N GLY A 101 14.69 23.58 -1.42
CA GLY A 101 15.71 23.00 -0.55
C GLY A 101 15.18 22.76 0.87
N GLY A 102 14.02 22.13 1.02
CA GLY A 102 13.38 21.90 2.32
C GLY A 102 13.93 20.65 2.99
N GLY A 103 14.61 20.81 4.14
CA GLY A 103 14.44 19.84 5.23
C GLY A 103 12.97 19.83 5.69
N PRO A 104 12.52 18.83 6.46
CA PRO A 104 11.12 18.74 6.87
C PRO A 104 10.72 20.06 7.53
N GLY A 105 9.76 20.74 6.90
CA GLY A 105 9.17 21.95 7.42
C GLY A 105 8.56 21.66 8.77
N GLN A 106 8.63 22.65 9.65
CA GLN A 106 7.90 22.61 10.89
C GLN A 106 6.39 22.71 10.54
N CYS A 107 5.57 21.66 10.66
CA CYS A 107 4.10 21.83 10.72
C CYS A 107 3.69 22.80 11.86
N SER A 108 2.40 23.08 12.03
CA SER A 108 1.91 23.63 13.31
C SER A 108 1.30 22.49 14.09
N VAL A 109 1.52 22.42 15.41
CA VAL A 109 0.90 21.41 16.27
C VAL A 109 -0.62 21.63 16.24
N PRO A 110 -1.45 20.70 15.74
CA PRO A 110 -2.89 20.78 15.90
C PRO A 110 -3.23 20.58 17.38
N ASP A 111 -4.25 21.28 17.88
CA ASP A 111 -4.67 21.19 19.29
C ASP A 111 -5.07 19.73 19.63
N PRO A 112 -4.52 19.09 20.67
CA PRO A 112 -4.96 17.78 21.12
C PRO A 112 -6.46 17.82 21.48
N GLY A 113 -7.31 17.28 20.59
CA GLY A 113 -8.76 17.36 20.72
C GLY A 113 -9.47 18.22 19.66
N GLU A 114 -8.79 18.58 18.56
CA GLU A 114 -9.48 19.15 17.39
C GLU A 114 -10.50 18.16 16.81
N THR A 115 -11.76 18.35 17.21
CA THR A 115 -12.92 17.65 16.64
C THR A 115 -13.31 18.26 15.31
N SER A 116 -13.90 17.46 14.43
CA SER A 116 -14.53 17.93 13.19
C SER A 116 -15.48 19.11 13.46
N ALA A 117 -15.49 20.11 12.56
CA ALA A 117 -16.39 21.25 12.70
C ALA A 117 -17.84 20.81 12.46
N VAL A 118 -18.75 21.18 13.37
CA VAL A 118 -20.17 20.80 13.27
C VAL A 118 -20.97 21.92 12.60
N HIS A 119 -21.63 21.57 11.50
CA HIS A 119 -22.50 22.45 10.72
C HIS A 119 -23.95 22.00 10.85
N THR A 120 -24.80 22.84 11.46
CA THR A 120 -26.24 22.58 11.50
C THR A 120 -26.91 23.05 10.20
N CYS A 121 -27.42 22.09 9.43
CA CYS A 121 -28.09 22.34 8.16
C CYS A 121 -29.63 22.39 8.33
N GLY A 122 -30.39 22.13 7.25
CA GLY A 122 -31.84 22.10 7.29
C GLY A 122 -32.41 20.89 8.04
N SER A 123 -33.45 21.11 8.86
CA SER A 123 -34.12 20.00 9.56
C SER A 123 -34.75 19.00 8.58
N LEU A 124 -34.44 17.72 8.78
CA LEU A 124 -34.98 16.60 7.98
C LEU A 124 -36.32 16.06 8.52
N GLY A 125 -36.86 16.66 9.59
CA GLY A 125 -38.07 16.20 10.26
C GLY A 125 -37.85 14.93 11.10
N ASN A 126 -38.93 14.20 11.36
CA ASN A 126 -38.88 12.97 12.15
C ASN A 126 -38.56 11.76 11.25
N PRO A 127 -37.87 10.72 11.78
CA PRO A 127 -37.74 9.43 11.11
C PRO A 127 -39.10 8.86 10.69
N PRO A 128 -39.15 8.04 9.63
CA PRO A 128 -40.39 7.38 9.23
C PRO A 128 -40.94 6.49 10.36
N ALA A 129 -42.25 6.24 10.35
CA ALA A 129 -42.92 5.43 11.39
C ALA A 129 -42.34 4.00 11.50
N SER A 130 -41.69 3.51 10.44
CA SER A 130 -40.95 2.26 10.41
C SER A 130 -39.63 2.45 9.65
N GLY A 131 -38.51 2.04 10.25
CA GLY A 131 -37.17 2.12 9.67
C GLY A 131 -36.46 3.46 9.90
N THR A 132 -35.25 3.59 9.34
CA THR A 132 -34.41 4.78 9.54
C THR A 132 -34.54 5.81 8.41
N CYS A 133 -34.85 5.34 7.19
CA CYS A 133 -34.81 6.15 5.99
C CYS A 133 -36.11 6.06 5.18
N SER A 134 -36.44 7.14 4.49
CA SER A 134 -37.51 7.21 3.49
C SER A 134 -36.93 7.46 2.10
N VAL A 135 -37.58 6.93 1.06
CA VAL A 135 -37.15 7.08 -0.33
C VAL A 135 -38.22 7.77 -1.15
N THR A 136 -37.83 8.83 -1.86
CA THR A 136 -38.62 9.43 -2.94
C THR A 136 -37.93 9.10 -4.25
N ALA A 137 -38.58 8.30 -5.10
CA ALA A 137 -38.01 7.87 -6.37
C ALA A 137 -37.75 9.07 -7.30
N GLY A 138 -36.60 9.04 -7.97
CA GLY A 138 -36.20 9.99 -9.00
C GLY A 138 -35.50 9.26 -10.17
N SER A 139 -34.58 9.93 -10.84
CA SER A 139 -33.85 9.43 -12.00
C SER A 139 -32.42 9.97 -12.05
N GLY A 140 -31.50 9.18 -12.60
CA GLY A 140 -30.10 9.58 -12.76
C GLY A 140 -29.34 9.48 -11.43
N SER A 141 -29.21 10.61 -10.74
CA SER A 141 -28.47 10.74 -9.47
C SER A 141 -29.30 10.28 -8.27
N THR A 142 -28.64 10.07 -7.13
CA THR A 142 -29.26 9.84 -5.83
C THR A 142 -28.65 10.78 -4.81
N VAL A 143 -29.48 11.48 -4.04
CA VAL A 143 -29.06 12.28 -2.89
C VAL A 143 -29.40 11.55 -1.59
N TYR A 144 -28.40 11.38 -0.74
CA TYR A 144 -28.53 10.85 0.62
C TYR A 144 -28.50 12.01 1.61
N ARG A 145 -29.49 12.09 2.49
CA ARG A 145 -29.63 13.18 3.48
C ARG A 145 -29.67 12.61 4.89
N GLY A 146 -28.87 13.15 5.80
CA GLY A 146 -28.72 12.64 7.17
C GLY A 146 -27.72 13.47 7.96
N ILE A 147 -27.06 12.86 8.94
CA ILE A 147 -25.86 13.43 9.57
C ILE A 147 -24.67 12.94 8.73
N VAL A 148 -23.99 13.82 8.02
CA VAL A 148 -22.89 13.44 7.12
C VAL A 148 -21.55 13.62 7.82
N LEU A 149 -20.74 12.57 7.85
CA LEU A 149 -19.35 12.60 8.31
C LEU A 149 -18.44 12.83 7.10
N ALA A 150 -18.14 14.09 6.82
CA ALA A 150 -17.12 14.48 5.85
C ALA A 150 -15.74 14.40 6.51
N PRO A 151 -14.62 14.52 5.77
CA PRO A 151 -13.29 14.24 6.32
C PRO A 151 -12.94 15.03 7.57
N ASP A 152 -13.29 16.32 7.63
CA ASP A 152 -13.00 17.21 8.77
C ASP A 152 -14.22 18.03 9.23
N ASP A 153 -15.41 17.68 8.74
CA ASP A 153 -16.68 18.35 9.02
C ASP A 153 -17.79 17.33 9.33
N VAL A 154 -18.71 17.72 10.22
CA VAL A 154 -19.98 17.03 10.44
C VAL A 154 -21.14 17.92 9.99
N TYR A 155 -21.93 17.47 9.01
CA TYR A 155 -23.11 18.19 8.54
C TYR A 155 -24.40 17.57 9.10
N GLU A 156 -25.00 18.19 10.12
CA GLU A 156 -26.26 17.75 10.69
C GLU A 156 -27.44 18.11 9.78
N GLY A 157 -28.06 17.12 9.15
CA GLY A 157 -29.04 17.36 8.09
C GLY A 157 -28.40 17.67 6.73
N GLY A 158 -27.12 17.31 6.56
CA GLY A 158 -26.36 17.45 5.33
C GLY A 158 -26.77 16.47 4.24
N GLU A 159 -26.09 16.59 3.11
CA GLU A 159 -26.40 15.93 1.85
C GLU A 159 -25.14 15.36 1.20
N VAL A 160 -25.27 14.19 0.57
CA VAL A 160 -24.29 13.58 -0.33
C VAL A 160 -24.99 13.26 -1.65
N LEU A 161 -24.60 13.93 -2.72
CA LEU A 161 -25.14 13.70 -4.06
C LEU A 161 -24.22 12.75 -4.83
N VAL A 162 -24.77 11.64 -5.31
CA VAL A 162 -24.07 10.60 -6.05
C VAL A 162 -24.66 10.49 -7.45
N ASP A 163 -23.81 10.54 -8.47
CA ASP A 163 -24.25 10.40 -9.86
C ASP A 163 -24.58 8.94 -10.24
N SER A 164 -25.07 8.74 -11.47
CA SER A 164 -25.40 7.40 -11.97
C SER A 164 -24.19 6.48 -12.19
N LYS A 165 -22.96 7.01 -12.16
CA LYS A 165 -21.71 6.24 -12.27
C LYS A 165 -21.17 5.85 -10.90
N GLY A 166 -21.79 6.31 -9.81
CA GLY A 166 -21.34 6.03 -8.46
C GLY A 166 -20.25 6.99 -7.97
N MET A 167 -20.13 8.17 -8.57
CA MET A 167 -19.19 9.22 -8.16
C MET A 167 -19.90 10.31 -7.36
N ILE A 168 -19.28 10.75 -6.27
CA ILE A 168 -19.78 11.83 -5.44
C ILE A 168 -19.61 13.16 -6.18
N GLN A 169 -20.71 13.91 -6.34
CA GLN A 169 -20.75 15.21 -7.02
C GLN A 169 -20.75 16.38 -6.03
N CYS A 170 -21.28 16.17 -4.83
CA CYS A 170 -21.37 17.20 -3.79
C CYS A 170 -21.53 16.57 -2.41
N VAL A 171 -20.94 17.21 -1.40
CA VAL A 171 -21.09 16.93 0.03
C VAL A 171 -21.22 18.27 0.76
N GLY A 172 -22.20 18.40 1.65
CA GLY A 172 -22.37 19.60 2.48
C GLY A 172 -23.81 19.85 2.91
N CYS A 173 -24.14 21.06 3.36
CA CYS A 173 -25.49 21.40 3.79
C CYS A 173 -26.53 21.49 2.65
N ASP A 174 -26.09 21.78 1.43
CA ASP A 174 -26.98 21.97 0.28
C ASP A 174 -26.28 21.59 -1.03
N CYS A 175 -26.78 20.55 -1.69
CA CYS A 175 -26.31 20.12 -2.99
C CYS A 175 -27.25 20.50 -4.15
N SER A 176 -28.26 21.34 -3.89
CA SER A 176 -29.28 21.73 -4.88
C SER A 176 -28.76 22.57 -6.04
N GLY A 177 -27.54 23.12 -5.92
CA GLY A 177 -26.84 23.81 -7.00
C GLY A 177 -26.39 22.88 -8.14
N ASP A 178 -26.28 21.57 -7.91
CA ASP A 178 -25.94 20.61 -8.95
C ASP A 178 -27.15 20.38 -9.89
N PRO A 179 -26.98 20.44 -11.23
CA PRO A 179 -28.09 20.27 -12.17
C PRO A 179 -28.82 18.93 -12.07
N SER A 180 -28.16 17.89 -11.58
CA SER A 180 -28.74 16.55 -11.43
C SER A 180 -29.59 16.39 -10.16
N TYR A 181 -29.48 17.33 -9.20
CA TYR A 181 -30.14 17.24 -7.90
C TYR A 181 -31.67 17.20 -8.00
N ALA A 182 -32.26 18.06 -8.82
CA ALA A 182 -33.72 18.23 -8.88
C ALA A 182 -34.45 16.94 -9.29
N ALA A 183 -33.84 16.15 -10.17
CA ALA A 183 -34.37 14.87 -10.64
C ALA A 183 -33.90 13.68 -9.81
N ALA A 184 -32.96 13.86 -8.88
CA ALA A 184 -32.32 12.77 -8.14
C ALA A 184 -33.33 12.00 -7.28
N THR A 185 -33.09 10.69 -7.15
CA THR A 185 -33.74 9.89 -6.09
C THR A 185 -33.31 10.45 -4.74
N LYS A 186 -34.26 10.66 -3.82
CA LYS A 186 -33.97 11.21 -2.50
C LYS A 186 -34.09 10.14 -1.44
N VAL A 187 -33.00 9.88 -0.73
CA VAL A 187 -32.95 8.99 0.43
C VAL A 187 -32.75 9.86 1.67
N VAL A 188 -33.78 9.97 2.50
CA VAL A 188 -33.78 10.87 3.67
C VAL A 188 -33.79 10.04 4.95
N CYS A 189 -32.73 10.17 5.74
CA CYS A 189 -32.48 9.43 6.98
C CYS A 189 -32.30 10.43 8.14
N PRO A 190 -33.38 10.96 8.76
CA PRO A 190 -33.26 12.07 9.73
C PRO A 190 -32.38 11.80 10.96
N LYS A 191 -32.19 10.52 11.31
CA LYS A 191 -31.27 10.05 12.37
C LYS A 191 -30.21 9.09 11.84
N GLY A 192 -30.06 8.99 10.52
CA GLY A 192 -29.02 8.17 9.90
C GLY A 192 -27.71 8.95 9.84
N VAL A 193 -26.61 8.31 10.24
CA VAL A 193 -25.26 8.82 10.08
C VAL A 193 -24.68 8.25 8.79
N ILE A 194 -24.31 9.13 7.86
CA ILE A 194 -23.76 8.81 6.55
C ILE A 194 -22.24 8.96 6.65
N SER A 195 -21.54 7.83 6.57
CA SER A 195 -20.08 7.70 6.69
C SER A 195 -19.50 7.21 5.36
N PRO A 196 -18.21 7.47 5.05
CA PRO A 196 -17.48 6.62 4.13
C PRO A 196 -17.67 5.15 4.51
N GLY A 197 -17.71 4.28 3.51
CA GLY A 197 -17.61 2.84 3.72
C GLY A 197 -16.33 2.51 4.48
N LEU A 198 -16.42 1.58 5.43
CA LEU A 198 -15.25 1.21 6.23
C LEU A 198 -14.26 0.41 5.38
N ILE A 199 -12.97 0.58 5.67
CA ILE A 199 -11.87 -0.11 5.02
C ILE A 199 -11.24 -1.05 6.04
N ASN A 200 -11.26 -2.35 5.75
CA ASN A 200 -10.49 -3.33 6.51
C ASN A 200 -9.08 -3.40 5.92
N ALA A 201 -8.12 -2.68 6.52
CA ALA A 201 -6.79 -2.50 5.94
C ALA A 201 -5.93 -3.78 5.98
N HIS A 202 -6.37 -4.83 6.68
CA HIS A 202 -5.71 -6.14 6.64
C HIS A 202 -6.59 -7.30 7.13
N ASP A 203 -6.68 -8.36 6.30
CA ASP A 203 -7.24 -9.67 6.65
C ASP A 203 -6.55 -10.78 5.84
N HIS A 204 -6.82 -12.06 6.17
CA HIS A 204 -6.45 -13.21 5.35
C HIS A 204 -7.68 -14.04 4.94
N VAL A 205 -8.45 -13.56 3.97
CA VAL A 205 -9.73 -14.18 3.60
C VAL A 205 -9.58 -15.62 3.10
N THR A 206 -8.43 -15.96 2.52
CA THR A 206 -8.08 -17.33 2.06
C THR A 206 -7.94 -18.33 3.22
N PHE A 207 -7.85 -17.85 4.46
CA PHE A 207 -7.87 -18.62 5.70
C PHE A 207 -9.24 -18.59 6.39
N GLY A 208 -10.30 -18.15 5.72
CA GLY A 208 -11.67 -18.14 6.24
C GLY A 208 -12.23 -19.53 6.59
N ASN A 209 -11.57 -20.61 6.17
CA ASN A 209 -11.93 -21.99 6.49
C ASN A 209 -11.42 -22.47 7.86
N ASN A 210 -11.01 -21.54 8.72
CA ASN A 210 -10.60 -21.79 10.09
C ASN A 210 -11.63 -21.19 11.06
N ARG A 211 -11.55 -21.62 12.32
CA ARG A 211 -12.32 -21.09 13.46
C ARG A 211 -11.36 -20.47 14.47
N PRO A 212 -11.82 -19.67 15.44
CA PRO A 212 -10.97 -19.21 16.53
C PRO A 212 -10.15 -20.36 17.14
N TYR A 213 -8.85 -20.15 17.34
CA TYR A 213 -8.01 -21.15 18.03
C TYR A 213 -8.38 -21.16 19.52
N GLY A 214 -8.06 -22.24 20.24
CA GLY A 214 -8.53 -22.37 21.63
C GLY A 214 -9.93 -22.97 21.76
N THR A 215 -10.48 -23.52 20.67
CA THR A 215 -11.87 -24.03 20.60
C THR A 215 -11.92 -25.50 20.22
N GLY A 216 -12.92 -26.22 20.72
CA GLY A 216 -13.07 -27.67 20.46
C GLY A 216 -11.76 -28.42 20.73
N ASP A 217 -11.21 -29.06 19.70
CA ASP A 217 -9.96 -29.84 19.74
C ASP A 217 -8.71 -29.00 20.05
N TYR A 218 -8.80 -27.67 20.03
CA TYR A 218 -7.69 -26.73 20.27
C TYR A 218 -7.79 -25.99 21.60
N ASN A 219 -8.69 -26.39 22.50
CA ASN A 219 -8.88 -25.75 23.82
C ASN A 219 -7.58 -25.65 24.65
N ALA A 220 -6.59 -26.52 24.41
CA ALA A 220 -5.27 -26.43 25.03
C ALA A 220 -4.47 -25.17 24.64
N LEU A 221 -4.84 -24.48 23.55
CA LEU A 221 -4.13 -23.31 23.03
C LEU A 221 -4.66 -21.98 23.56
N LYS A 222 -5.82 -21.95 24.23
CA LYS A 222 -6.51 -20.69 24.59
C LYS A 222 -5.67 -19.76 25.51
N ASP A 223 -4.84 -20.36 26.36
CA ASP A 223 -4.00 -19.66 27.33
C ASP A 223 -2.53 -19.56 26.86
N VAL A 224 -2.22 -20.06 25.66
CA VAL A 224 -0.88 -19.97 25.09
C VAL A 224 -0.66 -18.55 24.59
N ARG A 225 0.48 -17.96 24.96
CA ARG A 225 0.98 -16.69 24.43
C ARG A 225 2.34 -16.90 23.81
N TYR A 226 2.52 -16.31 22.65
CA TYR A 226 3.72 -16.37 21.84
C TYR A 226 4.56 -15.11 22.04
N GLN A 227 5.82 -15.18 21.62
CA GLN A 227 6.78 -14.09 21.57
C GLN A 227 7.05 -13.64 20.14
N HIS A 228 6.90 -14.56 19.17
CA HIS A 228 7.23 -14.32 17.77
C HIS A 228 6.28 -15.07 16.84
N ARG A 229 5.95 -14.49 15.68
CA ARG A 229 5.02 -15.10 14.70
C ARG A 229 5.34 -16.54 14.30
N HIS A 230 6.62 -16.90 14.30
CA HIS A 230 7.06 -18.23 13.90
C HIS A 230 6.85 -19.32 14.96
N GLU A 231 6.63 -18.95 16.21
CA GLU A 231 6.33 -19.93 17.25
C GLU A 231 4.95 -20.53 17.03
N TRP A 232 3.92 -19.70 16.80
CA TRP A 232 2.59 -20.20 16.47
C TRP A 232 2.51 -20.77 15.05
N ARG A 233 3.27 -20.22 14.08
CA ARG A 233 3.21 -20.69 12.68
C ARG A 233 3.91 -22.04 12.47
N LYS A 234 5.04 -22.27 13.15
CA LYS A 234 5.92 -23.42 12.92
C LYS A 234 6.08 -24.34 14.15
N GLY A 235 5.58 -23.96 15.32
CA GLY A 235 5.77 -24.73 16.56
C GLY A 235 7.22 -24.67 17.02
N LYS A 236 7.71 -23.47 17.32
CA LYS A 236 9.10 -23.22 17.75
C LYS A 236 9.17 -22.95 19.25
N ASN A 237 10.38 -23.01 19.81
CA ASN A 237 10.66 -22.71 21.23
C ASN A 237 9.82 -23.51 22.24
N GLY A 238 9.47 -24.75 21.89
CA GLY A 238 8.63 -25.62 22.73
C GLY A 238 7.15 -25.23 22.77
N LEU A 239 6.75 -24.20 22.02
CA LEU A 239 5.36 -23.78 21.92
C LEU A 239 4.63 -24.52 20.78
N PRO A 240 3.33 -24.82 20.96
CA PRO A 240 2.55 -25.53 19.97
C PRO A 240 2.27 -24.66 18.73
N LYS A 241 2.31 -25.29 17.55
CA LYS A 241 1.82 -24.69 16.31
C LYS A 241 0.30 -24.55 16.34
N ILE A 242 -0.23 -23.44 15.82
CA ILE A 242 -1.66 -23.29 15.55
C ILE A 242 -2.00 -24.01 14.22
N PRO A 243 -2.91 -24.99 14.22
CA PRO A 243 -3.24 -25.80 13.05
C PRO A 243 -4.28 -25.10 12.16
N VAL A 244 -3.78 -24.21 11.32
CA VAL A 244 -4.55 -23.46 10.32
C VAL A 244 -4.22 -23.93 8.91
N SER A 245 -5.16 -23.75 7.99
CA SER A 245 -4.96 -24.00 6.57
C SER A 245 -5.44 -22.83 5.72
N GLY A 246 -4.68 -22.50 4.68
CA GLY A 246 -5.08 -21.55 3.64
C GLY A 246 -5.59 -22.35 2.44
N SER A 247 -6.88 -22.31 2.18
CA SER A 247 -7.54 -22.93 1.00
C SER A 247 -9.05 -22.73 1.03
N ALA A 248 -9.53 -21.63 1.62
CA ALA A 248 -10.95 -21.33 1.71
C ALA A 248 -11.60 -21.31 0.31
N SER A 249 -12.74 -21.99 0.18
CA SER A 249 -13.53 -21.95 -1.06
C SER A 249 -14.04 -20.54 -1.34
N GLN A 250 -14.41 -20.25 -2.60
CA GLN A 250 -14.99 -18.97 -2.98
C GLN A 250 -16.21 -18.58 -2.13
N ALA A 251 -17.06 -19.55 -1.78
CA ALA A 251 -18.22 -19.32 -0.92
C ALA A 251 -17.82 -18.91 0.51
N VAL A 252 -16.75 -19.52 1.05
CA VAL A 252 -16.22 -19.17 2.38
C VAL A 252 -15.59 -17.79 2.36
N GLN A 253 -14.78 -17.46 1.35
CA GLN A 253 -14.17 -16.13 1.21
C GLN A 253 -15.23 -15.03 1.07
N THR A 254 -16.24 -15.26 0.22
CA THR A 254 -17.40 -14.37 0.10
C THR A 254 -18.14 -14.20 1.43
N GLY A 255 -18.25 -15.27 2.21
CA GLY A 255 -18.87 -15.24 3.52
C GLY A 255 -18.07 -14.42 4.54
N VAL A 256 -16.74 -14.51 4.54
CA VAL A 256 -15.86 -13.66 5.35
C VAL A 256 -16.06 -12.20 4.98
N GLU A 257 -16.03 -11.87 3.69
CA GLU A 257 -16.28 -10.50 3.22
C GLU A 257 -17.67 -9.98 3.56
N LEU A 258 -18.70 -10.85 3.51
CA LEU A 258 -20.06 -10.50 3.91
C LEU A 258 -20.12 -10.13 5.40
N ARG A 259 -19.33 -10.76 6.28
CA ARG A 259 -19.25 -10.36 7.70
C ARG A 259 -18.82 -8.90 7.85
N PHE A 260 -17.82 -8.48 7.08
CA PHE A 260 -17.31 -7.12 7.08
C PHE A 260 -18.31 -6.13 6.48
N MET A 261 -18.97 -6.50 5.38
CA MET A 261 -20.04 -5.70 4.78
C MET A 261 -21.20 -5.48 5.75
N MET A 262 -21.59 -6.49 6.54
CA MET A 262 -22.64 -6.36 7.55
C MET A 262 -22.31 -5.31 8.62
N SER A 263 -21.02 -5.06 8.88
CA SER A 263 -20.52 -3.99 9.76
C SER A 263 -20.19 -2.67 9.04
N GLY A 264 -20.56 -2.52 7.77
CA GLY A 264 -20.38 -1.26 7.02
C GLY A 264 -19.12 -1.17 6.17
N ALA A 265 -18.35 -2.25 6.02
CA ALA A 265 -17.16 -2.23 5.16
C ALA A 265 -17.52 -2.28 3.66
N THR A 266 -16.72 -1.62 2.84
CA THR A 266 -16.82 -1.66 1.37
C THR A 266 -15.55 -2.19 0.70
N SER A 267 -14.42 -2.12 1.39
CA SER A 267 -13.10 -2.47 0.87
C SER A 267 -12.25 -3.25 1.88
N ILE A 268 -11.31 -4.04 1.36
CA ILE A 268 -10.42 -4.89 2.14
C ILE A 268 -9.05 -5.03 1.48
N ASN A 269 -8.00 -5.15 2.28
CA ASN A 269 -6.75 -5.79 1.87
C ASN A 269 -6.80 -7.26 2.33
N GLY A 270 -7.16 -8.16 1.42
CA GLY A 270 -7.54 -9.54 1.75
C GLY A 270 -6.40 -10.56 1.78
N SER A 271 -5.14 -10.13 1.61
CA SER A 271 -3.96 -10.98 1.50
C SER A 271 -4.05 -12.03 0.38
N ASN A 272 -4.16 -11.55 -0.86
CA ASN A 272 -4.38 -12.29 -2.10
C ASN A 272 -5.73 -13.04 -2.16
N GLY A 273 -6.75 -12.47 -1.50
CA GLY A 273 -8.13 -12.96 -1.51
C GLY A 273 -8.76 -13.10 -2.91
N ALA A 274 -9.81 -13.91 -2.99
CA ALA A 274 -10.59 -14.11 -4.21
C ALA A 274 -11.54 -12.93 -4.49
N LYS A 275 -12.27 -12.97 -5.62
CA LYS A 275 -13.27 -11.95 -5.95
C LYS A 275 -14.49 -12.18 -5.06
N GLY A 276 -14.86 -11.25 -4.20
CA GLY A 276 -16.07 -11.38 -3.39
C GLY A 276 -16.99 -10.16 -3.49
N ILE A 277 -17.55 -9.77 -2.35
CA ILE A 277 -18.54 -8.70 -2.20
C ILE A 277 -17.92 -7.37 -1.70
N LEU A 278 -16.68 -7.38 -1.24
CA LEU A 278 -15.89 -6.16 -1.00
C LEU A 278 -14.94 -5.90 -2.17
N ARG A 279 -14.47 -4.66 -2.29
CA ARG A 279 -13.31 -4.36 -3.16
C ARG A 279 -12.07 -4.94 -2.53
N ASN A 280 -11.41 -5.86 -3.22
CA ASN A 280 -10.13 -6.35 -2.73
C ASN A 280 -8.99 -5.51 -3.32
N LEU A 281 -8.28 -4.76 -2.47
CA LEU A 281 -7.37 -3.69 -2.84
C LEU A 281 -5.96 -4.18 -3.23
N ASP A 282 -5.65 -5.43 -2.90
CA ASP A 282 -4.38 -6.10 -3.26
C ASP A 282 -4.49 -6.91 -4.57
N ARG A 283 -5.52 -6.65 -5.38
CA ARG A 283 -5.82 -7.36 -6.63
C ARG A 283 -6.42 -6.42 -7.68
N ASP A 284 -5.68 -6.19 -8.78
CA ASP A 284 -6.12 -5.33 -9.89
C ASP A 284 -7.45 -5.81 -10.49
N ASP A 285 -7.62 -7.13 -10.60
CA ASP A 285 -8.81 -7.75 -11.16
C ASP A 285 -10.05 -7.68 -10.25
N LYS A 286 -9.92 -7.10 -9.05
CA LYS A 286 -10.92 -7.20 -7.97
C LYS A 286 -11.14 -5.90 -7.18
N ASN A 287 -10.53 -4.80 -7.60
CA ASN A 287 -10.80 -3.48 -7.03
C ASN A 287 -12.07 -2.80 -7.60
N ASP A 288 -12.76 -3.46 -8.54
CA ASP A 288 -14.01 -2.97 -9.17
C ASP A 288 -13.79 -1.61 -9.86
N GLY A 289 -12.66 -1.48 -10.55
CA GLY A 289 -12.39 -0.43 -11.53
C GLY A 289 -11.95 0.90 -10.95
N LEU A 290 -11.31 0.91 -9.77
CA LEU A 290 -10.87 2.16 -9.11
C LEU A 290 -9.86 2.96 -9.94
N GLY A 291 -9.21 2.37 -10.95
CA GLY A 291 -8.18 3.04 -11.75
C GLY A 291 -6.82 3.14 -11.06
N LEU A 292 -6.68 2.57 -9.87
CA LEU A 292 -5.43 2.38 -9.15
C LEU A 292 -4.85 0.99 -9.40
N GLY A 293 -3.52 0.88 -9.36
CA GLY A 293 -2.86 -0.42 -9.28
C GLY A 293 -3.02 -1.02 -7.88
N ALA A 294 -3.04 -2.35 -7.81
CA ALA A 294 -3.12 -3.10 -6.57
C ALA A 294 -1.94 -2.79 -5.65
N LEU A 295 -2.22 -2.75 -4.35
CA LEU A 295 -1.16 -2.75 -3.35
C LEU A 295 -0.41 -4.09 -3.37
N GLU A 296 0.88 -4.05 -3.05
CA GLU A 296 1.76 -5.20 -2.95
C GLU A 296 1.79 -5.70 -1.51
N TYR A 297 1.11 -6.81 -1.28
CA TYR A 297 1.06 -7.48 0.01
C TYR A 297 2.23 -8.46 0.18
N GLN A 298 2.96 -8.37 1.30
CA GLN A 298 4.10 -9.25 1.60
C GLN A 298 4.07 -9.85 3.00
N THR A 299 3.79 -11.15 3.10
CA THR A 299 3.86 -11.87 4.38
C THR A 299 5.30 -12.11 4.87
N PHE A 300 6.24 -12.28 3.95
CA PHE A 300 7.62 -12.69 4.25
C PHE A 300 8.64 -11.80 3.53
N PRO A 301 8.69 -10.50 3.86
CA PRO A 301 9.63 -9.55 3.26
C PRO A 301 11.12 -9.92 3.50
N LEU A 302 11.37 -10.83 4.45
CA LEU A 302 12.68 -11.35 4.84
C LEU A 302 12.96 -12.76 4.28
N GLY A 303 12.04 -13.37 3.52
CA GLY A 303 12.24 -14.70 2.96
C GLY A 303 12.32 -15.81 4.01
N ASP A 304 11.86 -15.55 5.23
CA ASP A 304 11.86 -16.41 6.42
C ASP A 304 10.69 -17.40 6.44
N ASN A 305 10.27 -17.88 5.26
CA ASN A 305 9.19 -18.85 5.07
C ASN A 305 9.37 -20.12 5.91
N ASP A 306 10.61 -20.51 6.21
CA ASP A 306 10.96 -21.69 7.00
C ASP A 306 10.98 -21.44 8.53
N GLY A 307 10.71 -20.21 8.96
CA GLY A 307 10.57 -19.84 10.35
C GLY A 307 11.89 -19.46 11.01
N GLN A 308 12.74 -18.73 10.28
CA GLN A 308 14.01 -18.23 10.82
C GLN A 308 13.74 -17.09 11.80
N MET A 309 14.33 -17.15 12.98
CA MET A 309 14.21 -16.13 14.02
C MET A 309 15.62 -15.64 14.36
N ILE A 310 15.93 -14.38 14.02
CA ILE A 310 17.27 -13.81 14.17
C ILE A 310 17.19 -12.67 15.17
N ALA A 311 17.90 -12.77 16.29
CA ALA A 311 17.88 -11.75 17.33
C ALA A 311 18.80 -10.56 17.05
N ASN A 312 19.84 -10.76 16.23
CA ASN A 312 20.84 -9.75 15.90
C ASN A 312 21.41 -9.97 14.50
N GLY A 313 21.58 -8.88 13.75
CA GLY A 313 22.13 -8.89 12.40
C GLY A 313 21.10 -9.26 11.33
N CYS A 314 21.45 -9.02 10.07
CA CYS A 314 20.50 -9.05 8.94
C CYS A 314 20.75 -10.19 7.95
N ASN A 315 21.19 -11.34 8.46
CA ASN A 315 21.47 -12.54 7.65
C ASN A 315 20.19 -13.34 7.37
N TYR A 316 19.16 -12.67 6.88
CA TYR A 316 17.91 -13.29 6.43
C TYR A 316 18.08 -13.90 5.02
N PRO A 317 17.27 -14.90 4.64
CA PRO A 317 17.46 -15.62 3.37
C PRO A 317 17.27 -14.74 2.14
N LYS A 318 16.34 -13.78 2.21
CA LYS A 318 16.10 -12.80 1.15
C LYS A 318 15.40 -11.58 1.74
N MET A 319 16.02 -10.41 1.68
CA MET A 319 15.34 -9.17 2.07
C MET A 319 14.87 -8.42 0.82
N ASP A 320 13.60 -8.03 0.81
CA ASP A 320 13.07 -7.13 -0.22
C ASP A 320 13.86 -5.80 -0.22
N THR A 321 14.12 -5.25 -1.40
CA THR A 321 14.92 -4.03 -1.56
C THR A 321 14.02 -2.81 -1.70
N SER A 322 14.52 -1.64 -1.29
CA SER A 322 13.78 -0.38 -1.41
C SER A 322 13.35 -0.11 -2.85
N SER A 323 14.23 -0.38 -3.83
CA SER A 323 13.91 -0.20 -5.25
C SER A 323 12.79 -1.12 -5.74
N TRP A 324 12.72 -2.36 -5.27
CA TRP A 324 11.66 -3.27 -5.65
C TRP A 324 10.33 -2.89 -4.99
N ALA A 325 10.34 -2.57 -3.70
CA ALA A 325 9.14 -2.16 -2.97
C ALA A 325 8.54 -0.86 -3.54
N GLN A 326 9.38 0.16 -3.81
CA GLN A 326 8.96 1.44 -4.39
C GLN A 326 8.52 1.32 -5.87
N GLY A 327 8.83 0.21 -6.53
CA GLY A 327 8.35 -0.08 -7.89
C GLY A 327 6.86 -0.46 -7.94
N HIS A 328 6.23 -0.73 -6.80
CA HIS A 328 4.81 -1.06 -6.71
C HIS A 328 3.98 0.19 -6.36
N PRO A 329 2.66 0.22 -6.68
CA PRO A 329 1.79 1.35 -6.34
C PRO A 329 1.79 1.69 -4.85
N PHE A 330 1.80 0.66 -4.00
CA PHE A 330 1.81 0.76 -2.54
C PHE A 330 2.31 -0.56 -1.94
N TYR A 331 3.03 -0.54 -0.80
CA TYR A 331 3.66 -1.74 -0.22
C TYR A 331 3.18 -2.04 1.20
N VAL A 332 2.75 -3.28 1.48
CA VAL A 332 2.12 -3.66 2.76
C VAL A 332 2.70 -4.96 3.32
N PRO A 333 3.78 -4.90 4.12
CA PRO A 333 4.41 -6.08 4.71
C PRO A 333 3.95 -6.41 6.14
N HIS A 334 4.06 -7.69 6.53
CA HIS A 334 4.10 -8.12 7.93
C HIS A 334 5.49 -7.91 8.51
N VAL A 335 5.62 -7.07 9.55
CA VAL A 335 6.93 -6.79 10.18
C VAL A 335 6.79 -6.61 11.68
N ALA A 336 7.78 -7.14 12.42
CA ALA A 336 7.86 -7.04 13.88
C ALA A 336 6.61 -7.56 14.59
N GLU A 337 6.09 -8.68 14.09
CA GLU A 337 4.93 -9.37 14.63
C GLU A 337 5.35 -10.26 15.82
N GLY A 338 5.41 -9.65 16.99
CA GLY A 338 5.83 -10.28 18.24
C GLY A 338 6.36 -9.27 19.26
N ILE A 339 6.84 -9.75 20.40
CA ILE A 339 7.29 -8.93 21.55
C ILE A 339 8.72 -9.25 22.01
N ASN A 340 9.50 -9.97 21.19
CA ASN A 340 10.89 -10.32 21.48
C ASN A 340 11.88 -9.65 20.53
N LYS A 341 13.17 -9.81 20.84
CA LYS A 341 14.29 -9.22 20.08
C LYS A 341 14.29 -9.68 18.63
N GLU A 342 13.91 -10.92 18.36
CA GLU A 342 13.80 -11.46 17.02
C GLU A 342 12.74 -10.71 16.19
N ALA A 343 11.58 -10.41 16.78
CA ALA A 343 10.54 -9.63 16.11
C ALA A 343 11.03 -8.20 15.85
N ARG A 344 11.63 -7.55 16.85
CA ARG A 344 12.21 -6.19 16.68
C ARG A 344 13.30 -6.16 15.60
N ASN A 345 14.15 -7.18 15.53
CA ASN A 345 15.25 -7.24 14.56
C ASN A 345 14.75 -7.29 13.10
N GLU A 346 13.53 -7.77 12.85
CA GLU A 346 12.90 -7.65 11.53
C GLU A 346 12.77 -6.19 11.09
N PHE A 347 12.28 -5.31 11.98
CA PHE A 347 12.20 -3.87 11.72
C PHE A 347 13.60 -3.29 11.48
N VAL A 348 14.56 -3.56 12.38
CA VAL A 348 15.92 -3.02 12.30
C VAL A 348 16.60 -3.37 10.97
N CYS A 349 16.37 -4.57 10.44
CA CYS A 349 16.95 -4.98 9.17
C CYS A 349 16.25 -4.40 7.95
N LEU A 350 14.95 -4.13 8.06
CA LEU A 350 14.14 -3.49 7.02
C LEU A 350 14.10 -1.95 7.12
N SER A 351 14.90 -1.35 8.01
CA SER A 351 14.94 0.09 8.26
C SER A 351 16.31 0.72 7.92
N GLN A 352 17.18 0.02 7.19
CA GLN A 352 18.55 0.49 6.91
C GLN A 352 19.10 0.01 5.56
N GLY A 353 20.06 0.78 5.03
CA GLY A 353 20.77 0.46 3.78
C GLY A 353 19.84 0.32 2.58
N ASN A 354 20.17 -0.60 1.66
CA ASN A 354 19.39 -0.88 0.46
C ASN A 354 18.05 -1.61 0.73
N ASN A 355 17.81 -1.98 1.99
CA ASN A 355 16.61 -2.67 2.46
C ASN A 355 15.78 -1.76 3.36
N ASN A 356 15.98 -0.44 3.33
CA ASN A 356 15.11 0.48 4.05
C ASN A 356 13.74 0.56 3.36
N LEU A 357 12.74 -0.12 3.93
CA LEU A 357 11.37 -0.22 3.43
C LEU A 357 10.42 0.73 4.17
N LEU A 358 10.96 1.75 4.83
CA LEU A 358 10.20 2.84 5.44
C LEU A 358 10.09 4.01 4.46
N PHE A 359 8.89 4.27 3.96
CA PHE A 359 8.57 5.36 3.04
C PHE A 359 7.06 5.62 3.00
N ASN A 360 6.65 6.79 2.51
CA ASN A 360 5.26 7.26 2.52
C ASN A 360 4.23 6.36 1.79
N LYS A 361 4.68 5.55 0.82
CA LYS A 361 3.86 4.56 0.10
C LYS A 361 3.97 3.15 0.70
N ALA A 362 4.15 3.05 2.01
CA ALA A 362 4.15 1.79 2.72
C ALA A 362 3.24 1.82 3.97
N ALA A 363 2.66 0.67 4.31
CA ALA A 363 1.94 0.46 5.56
C ALA A 363 2.32 -0.89 6.19
N TRP A 364 2.82 -0.88 7.43
CA TRP A 364 3.33 -2.08 8.08
C TRP A 364 2.27 -2.70 8.97
N ILE A 365 2.03 -3.99 8.79
CA ILE A 365 1.06 -4.77 9.56
C ILE A 365 1.70 -5.22 10.87
N HIS A 366 0.94 -5.07 11.96
CA HIS A 366 1.33 -5.38 13.34
C HIS A 366 2.32 -4.39 13.91
N GLY A 367 3.64 -4.52 13.69
CA GLY A 367 4.62 -3.61 14.30
C GLY A 367 4.70 -3.66 15.84
N VAL A 368 4.29 -4.76 16.46
CA VAL A 368 4.19 -4.90 17.93
C VAL A 368 5.56 -4.77 18.62
N GLY A 369 6.61 -5.27 17.97
CA GLY A 369 7.96 -5.32 18.53
C GLY A 369 8.73 -3.99 18.50
N LEU A 370 8.10 -2.89 18.07
CA LEU A 370 8.74 -1.58 18.01
C LEU A 370 8.86 -0.93 19.41
N VAL A 371 10.00 -0.30 19.66
CA VAL A 371 10.25 0.55 20.85
C VAL A 371 10.21 2.03 20.49
N ALA A 372 10.29 2.93 21.47
CA ALA A 372 10.14 4.38 21.25
C ALA A 372 11.02 4.98 20.14
N ASP A 373 12.31 4.61 20.09
CA ASP A 373 13.23 5.08 19.04
C ASP A 373 12.81 4.59 17.64
N ASP A 374 12.36 3.33 17.55
CA ASP A 374 11.88 2.74 16.30
C ASP A 374 10.61 3.47 15.83
N VAL A 375 9.67 3.76 16.75
CA VAL A 375 8.44 4.51 16.46
C VAL A 375 8.76 5.93 15.99
N LYS A 376 9.68 6.64 16.66
CA LYS A 376 10.14 7.97 16.25
C LYS A 376 10.70 7.98 14.83
N TYR A 377 11.48 6.97 14.47
CA TYR A 377 12.01 6.84 13.12
C TYR A 377 10.91 6.47 12.11
N PHE A 378 10.08 5.48 12.44
CA PHE A 378 8.95 5.01 11.64
C PHE A 378 8.04 6.15 11.21
N SER A 379 7.53 6.94 12.16
CA SER A 379 6.56 7.99 11.87
C SER A 379 7.12 9.10 10.99
N ARG A 380 8.41 9.45 11.16
CA ARG A 380 9.09 10.48 10.35
C ARG A 380 9.22 10.13 8.87
N THR A 381 9.09 8.86 8.51
CA THR A 381 9.16 8.42 7.11
C THR A 381 7.83 8.52 6.36
N GLY A 382 6.73 8.82 7.06
CA GLY A 382 5.38 8.76 6.52
C GLY A 382 4.85 7.33 6.32
N THR A 383 5.57 6.31 6.81
CA THR A 383 5.08 4.92 6.82
C THR A 383 3.88 4.81 7.76
N LYS A 384 2.85 4.08 7.33
CA LYS A 384 1.61 3.91 8.10
C LYS A 384 1.61 2.61 8.90
N LEU A 385 0.90 2.57 10.02
CA LEU A 385 0.72 1.36 10.83
C LEU A 385 -0.65 0.75 10.55
N ILE A 386 -0.71 -0.57 10.31
CA ILE A 386 -1.98 -1.32 10.33
C ILE A 386 -2.05 -2.13 11.62
N TRP A 387 -2.93 -1.68 12.52
CA TRP A 387 -3.13 -2.27 13.82
C TRP A 387 -4.26 -3.29 13.81
N SER A 388 -3.93 -4.51 14.24
CA SER A 388 -4.88 -5.60 14.43
C SER A 388 -4.98 -5.92 15.93
N PRO A 389 -5.91 -5.32 16.68
CA PRO A 389 -5.91 -5.35 18.15
C PRO A 389 -6.09 -6.77 18.71
N ARG A 390 -7.15 -7.45 18.24
CA ARG A 390 -7.57 -8.74 18.82
C ARG A 390 -6.55 -9.85 18.55
N THR A 391 -5.98 -9.89 17.35
CA THR A 391 -4.96 -10.87 16.98
C THR A 391 -3.67 -10.64 17.79
N ASN A 392 -3.25 -9.38 17.97
CA ASN A 392 -2.07 -9.05 18.76
C ASN A 392 -2.25 -9.53 20.20
N VAL A 393 -3.36 -9.16 20.83
CA VAL A 393 -3.68 -9.53 22.21
C VAL A 393 -3.84 -11.03 22.37
N SER A 394 -4.55 -11.70 21.45
CA SER A 394 -4.77 -13.13 21.54
C SER A 394 -3.46 -13.91 21.43
N LEU A 395 -2.64 -13.59 20.42
CA LEU A 395 -1.40 -14.32 20.13
C LEU A 395 -0.28 -13.97 21.11
N TYR A 396 -0.08 -12.69 21.40
CA TYR A 396 1.08 -12.19 22.14
C TYR A 396 0.73 -11.77 23.56
N GLY A 397 -0.54 -11.67 23.92
CA GLY A 397 -0.96 -11.23 25.25
C GLY A 397 -0.73 -9.74 25.47
N ASP A 398 -0.32 -9.03 24.43
CA ASP A 398 0.14 -7.65 24.39
C ASP A 398 -0.28 -7.04 23.04
N THR A 399 -0.14 -5.73 22.87
CA THR A 399 -0.46 -5.05 21.62
C THR A 399 0.55 -3.93 21.32
N ASN A 400 0.32 -3.17 20.25
CA ASN A 400 1.17 -2.05 19.92
C ASN A 400 1.16 -0.98 21.04
N ARG A 401 2.20 -0.14 21.09
CA ARG A 401 2.23 1.07 21.93
C ARG A 401 1.42 2.20 21.26
N LEU A 402 0.10 2.03 21.09
CA LEU A 402 -0.69 2.85 20.14
C LEU A 402 -0.70 4.33 20.50
N THR A 403 -0.78 4.67 21.79
CA THR A 403 -0.74 6.05 22.24
C THR A 403 0.59 6.69 21.82
N LEU A 404 1.71 5.99 21.96
CA LEU A 404 3.02 6.42 21.48
C LEU A 404 3.08 6.57 19.96
N PHE A 405 2.51 5.65 19.17
CA PHE A 405 2.44 5.82 17.70
C PHE A 405 1.60 7.04 17.30
N HIS A 406 0.45 7.25 17.95
CA HIS A 406 -0.42 8.40 17.70
C HIS A 406 0.28 9.70 18.09
N LYS A 407 0.84 9.75 19.29
CA LYS A 407 1.73 10.81 19.77
C LYS A 407 3.05 10.86 19.04
N ALA A 408 3.34 10.00 18.08
CA ALA A 408 4.50 10.08 17.19
C ALA A 408 4.12 10.49 15.77
N GLY A 409 2.84 10.77 15.50
CA GLY A 409 2.37 11.26 14.20
C GLY A 409 2.15 10.15 13.19
N ALA A 410 2.17 8.89 13.61
CA ALA A 410 1.89 7.79 12.71
C ALA A 410 0.41 7.81 12.29
N ILE A 411 0.15 7.70 10.99
CA ILE A 411 -1.18 7.34 10.51
C ILE A 411 -1.42 5.86 10.88
N ILE A 412 -2.45 5.63 11.68
CA ILE A 412 -2.85 4.30 12.15
C ILE A 412 -4.14 3.89 11.44
N ALA A 413 -4.15 2.71 10.83
CA ALA A 413 -5.31 2.07 10.23
C ALA A 413 -5.67 0.77 10.96
N LEU A 414 -6.92 0.31 10.82
CA LEU A 414 -7.39 -0.93 11.47
C LEU A 414 -7.41 -2.12 10.51
N GLY A 415 -6.98 -3.28 11.02
CA GLY A 415 -7.12 -4.59 10.38
C GLY A 415 -7.80 -5.59 11.31
N THR A 416 -8.69 -6.42 10.76
CA THR A 416 -9.29 -7.50 11.57
C THR A 416 -8.36 -8.68 11.76
N ASP A 417 -7.43 -8.88 10.80
CA ASP A 417 -6.64 -10.09 10.64
C ASP A 417 -7.55 -11.34 10.51
N TRP A 418 -6.98 -12.53 10.34
CA TRP A 418 -7.71 -13.77 10.19
C TRP A 418 -8.59 -14.17 11.40
N VAL A 419 -9.70 -14.86 11.10
CA VAL A 419 -10.69 -15.33 12.10
C VAL A 419 -10.14 -16.27 13.20
N ALA A 420 -8.94 -16.83 13.02
CA ALA A 420 -8.35 -17.73 14.01
C ALA A 420 -7.99 -16.99 15.32
N SER A 421 -7.52 -15.75 15.22
CA SER A 421 -7.09 -14.92 16.36
C SER A 421 -7.64 -13.50 16.30
N GLY A 422 -8.12 -13.07 15.14
CA GLY A 422 -8.64 -11.75 14.85
C GLY A 422 -10.14 -11.60 15.10
N SER A 423 -10.66 -10.46 14.67
CA SER A 423 -12.09 -10.14 14.83
C SER A 423 -12.90 -10.66 13.65
N MET A 424 -14.08 -11.23 13.90
CA MET A 424 -14.89 -11.78 12.81
C MET A 424 -15.50 -10.70 11.90
N ASN A 425 -15.64 -9.46 12.38
CA ASN A 425 -16.10 -8.30 11.63
C ASN A 425 -15.61 -6.99 12.30
N LEU A 426 -15.86 -5.83 11.66
CA LEU A 426 -15.37 -4.54 12.17
C LEU A 426 -16.12 -4.09 13.43
N SER A 427 -17.42 -4.40 13.58
CA SER A 427 -18.14 -4.11 14.84
C SER A 427 -17.51 -4.82 16.04
N ARG A 428 -17.11 -6.09 15.88
CA ARG A 428 -16.39 -6.84 16.92
C ARG A 428 -14.96 -6.35 17.13
N MET A 429 -14.34 -5.76 16.12
CA MET A 429 -13.04 -5.08 16.25
C MET A 429 -13.19 -3.78 17.04
N PHE A 430 -14.19 -2.94 16.76
CA PHE A 430 -14.45 -1.75 17.56
C PHE A 430 -14.83 -2.07 18.99
N ASP A 431 -15.61 -3.13 19.25
CA ASP A 431 -15.88 -3.60 20.61
C ASP A 431 -14.59 -3.96 21.36
N CYS A 432 -13.62 -4.56 20.67
CA CYS A 432 -12.30 -4.86 21.23
C CYS A 432 -11.54 -3.57 21.54
N ILE A 433 -11.43 -2.66 20.57
CA ILE A 433 -10.70 -1.40 20.73
C ILE A 433 -11.32 -0.54 21.82
N ARG A 434 -12.65 -0.45 21.90
CA ARG A 434 -13.33 0.29 22.95
C ARG A 434 -13.04 -0.30 24.32
N GLY A 435 -13.06 -1.62 24.45
CA GLY A 435 -12.65 -2.30 25.68
C GLY A 435 -11.21 -1.97 26.09
N LEU A 436 -10.26 -2.06 25.15
CA LEU A 436 -8.86 -1.66 25.39
C LEU A 436 -8.73 -0.17 25.73
N ASN A 437 -9.45 0.69 25.02
CA ASN A 437 -9.36 2.13 25.20
C ASN A 437 -9.89 2.55 26.57
N GLU A 438 -11.08 2.05 26.96
CA GLU A 438 -11.71 2.32 28.25
C GLU A 438 -10.91 1.76 29.43
N ASN A 439 -10.38 0.54 29.30
CA ASN A 439 -9.79 -0.17 30.44
C ASN A 439 -8.26 -0.09 30.51
N ASN A 440 -7.57 0.08 29.38
CA ASN A 440 -6.11 -0.03 29.31
C ASN A 440 -5.47 1.24 28.75
N PHE A 441 -6.14 2.08 27.97
CA PHE A 441 -5.53 3.30 27.40
C PHE A 441 -6.05 4.61 28.02
N GLY A 442 -6.70 4.55 29.18
CA GLY A 442 -7.18 5.76 29.87
C GLY A 442 -8.23 6.57 29.08
N GLY A 443 -8.93 5.95 28.14
CA GLY A 443 -9.89 6.63 27.25
C GLY A 443 -9.22 7.55 26.21
N TYR A 444 -7.97 7.30 25.85
CA TYR A 444 -7.15 8.17 24.99
C TYR A 444 -7.76 8.45 23.62
N PHE A 445 -8.27 7.43 22.92
CA PHE A 445 -8.84 7.59 21.57
C PHE A 445 -10.30 8.04 21.61
N THR A 446 -10.63 9.05 20.82
CA THR A 446 -12.01 9.46 20.57
C THR A 446 -12.68 8.55 19.53
N ASP A 447 -14.02 8.58 19.45
CA ASP A 447 -14.73 7.89 18.37
C ASP A 447 -14.38 8.43 16.98
N GLU A 448 -14.00 9.70 16.87
CA GLU A 448 -13.52 10.29 15.61
C GLU A 448 -12.18 9.69 15.20
N ASP A 449 -11.24 9.52 16.14
CA ASP A 449 -9.96 8.85 15.87
C ASP A 449 -10.19 7.43 15.35
N LEU A 450 -11.00 6.64 16.07
CA LEU A 450 -11.33 5.27 15.70
C LEU A 450 -12.04 5.18 14.34
N TRP A 451 -12.94 6.13 14.05
CA TRP A 451 -13.58 6.24 12.76
C TRP A 451 -12.58 6.55 11.64
N ARG A 452 -11.64 7.49 11.84
CA ARG A 452 -10.57 7.80 10.88
C ARG A 452 -9.68 6.59 10.63
N MET A 453 -9.32 5.84 11.68
CA MET A 453 -8.53 4.60 11.55
C MET A 453 -9.19 3.55 10.63
N ALA A 454 -10.53 3.56 10.53
CA ALA A 454 -11.30 2.66 9.66
C ALA A 454 -11.77 3.29 8.34
N THR A 455 -11.47 4.56 8.08
CA THR A 455 -11.91 5.30 6.89
C THR A 455 -10.74 6.00 6.23
N THR A 456 -10.50 7.28 6.53
CA THR A 456 -9.44 8.09 5.93
C THR A 456 -8.08 7.43 6.07
N ASN A 457 -7.66 7.08 7.30
CA ASN A 457 -6.36 6.44 7.53
C ASN A 457 -6.29 5.05 6.88
N GLY A 458 -7.40 4.33 6.83
CA GLY A 458 -7.50 3.07 6.08
C GLY A 458 -7.22 3.26 4.59
N ALA A 459 -7.65 4.38 4.01
CA ALA A 459 -7.35 4.72 2.62
C ALA A 459 -5.86 5.09 2.45
N PHE A 460 -5.29 5.89 3.34
CA PHE A 460 -3.85 6.23 3.35
C PHE A 460 -2.95 4.99 3.54
N ALA A 461 -3.39 4.02 4.34
CA ALA A 461 -2.67 2.77 4.61
C ALA A 461 -2.87 1.70 3.52
N THR A 462 -3.72 1.97 2.53
CA THR A 462 -3.93 1.09 1.37
C THR A 462 -3.60 1.75 0.04
N GLY A 463 -3.12 3.00 0.06
CA GLY A 463 -2.82 3.79 -1.14
C GLY A 463 -4.06 4.15 -1.97
N THR A 464 -5.22 4.24 -1.33
CA THR A 464 -6.52 4.53 -1.98
C THR A 464 -7.12 5.87 -1.56
N ASP A 465 -6.34 6.68 -0.84
CA ASP A 465 -6.70 8.00 -0.32
C ASP A 465 -7.10 9.02 -1.39
N SER A 466 -6.83 8.78 -2.67
CA SER A 466 -7.32 9.62 -3.78
C SER A 466 -8.74 9.30 -4.26
N VAL A 467 -9.35 8.20 -3.79
CA VAL A 467 -10.65 7.71 -4.33
C VAL A 467 -11.61 7.13 -3.29
N LEU A 468 -11.11 6.69 -2.13
CA LEU A 468 -11.87 5.99 -1.09
C LEU A 468 -11.64 6.59 0.30
N GLY A 469 -12.45 6.15 1.28
CA GLY A 469 -12.28 6.47 2.70
C GLY A 469 -12.75 7.85 3.13
N MET A 470 -13.28 8.65 2.20
CA MET A 470 -13.71 10.04 2.44
C MET A 470 -14.98 10.38 1.66
N LEU A 471 -15.86 11.21 2.24
CA LEU A 471 -17.00 11.80 1.54
C LEU A 471 -16.60 13.16 0.98
N LYS A 472 -16.00 13.15 -0.21
CA LYS A 472 -15.55 14.35 -0.93
C LYS A 472 -16.02 14.26 -2.39
N LYS A 473 -16.22 15.41 -3.05
CA LYS A 473 -16.48 15.45 -4.49
C LYS A 473 -15.38 14.66 -5.23
N THR A 474 -15.74 14.02 -6.34
CA THR A 474 -14.88 13.18 -7.19
C THR A 474 -14.47 11.82 -6.61
N TYR A 475 -14.84 11.52 -5.36
CA TYR A 475 -14.61 10.20 -4.77
C TYR A 475 -15.68 9.20 -5.20
N VAL A 476 -15.33 7.92 -5.14
CA VAL A 476 -16.27 6.83 -5.37
C VAL A 476 -17.24 6.76 -4.18
N ALA A 477 -18.53 6.60 -4.47
CA ALA A 477 -19.59 6.52 -3.45
C ALA A 477 -19.63 5.16 -2.74
N ASP A 478 -18.52 4.81 -2.11
CA ASP A 478 -18.41 3.77 -1.10
C ASP A 478 -18.87 4.37 0.24
N ILE A 479 -20.11 4.08 0.63
CA ILE A 479 -20.81 4.77 1.72
C ILE A 479 -21.48 3.73 2.62
N ALA A 480 -21.42 3.94 3.93
CA ALA A 480 -22.23 3.20 4.90
C ALA A 480 -23.12 4.16 5.70
N ILE A 481 -24.39 3.78 5.87
CA ILE A 481 -25.35 4.51 6.69
C ILE A 481 -25.61 3.71 7.96
N PHE A 482 -25.46 4.36 9.11
CA PHE A 482 -25.69 3.77 10.43
C PHE A 482 -26.86 4.44 11.15
N ASN A 483 -27.52 3.72 12.04
CA ASN A 483 -28.59 4.26 12.88
C ASN A 483 -28.01 5.09 14.04
N GLY A 484 -28.05 6.41 13.91
CA GLY A 484 -27.55 7.35 14.91
C GLY A 484 -28.54 7.69 16.03
N ALA A 485 -29.70 7.04 16.12
CA ALA A 485 -30.74 7.41 17.09
C ALA A 485 -30.28 7.35 18.57
N LYS A 486 -29.24 6.56 18.88
CA LYS A 486 -28.66 6.44 20.23
C LYS A 486 -27.46 7.37 20.48
N HIS A 487 -26.96 8.05 19.45
CA HIS A 487 -25.67 8.76 19.45
C HIS A 487 -25.78 10.16 18.84
N ASP A 488 -26.91 10.84 19.04
CA ASP A 488 -27.19 12.14 18.40
C ASP A 488 -26.23 13.28 18.79
N LYS A 489 -25.49 13.14 19.90
CA LYS A 489 -24.46 14.09 20.35
C LYS A 489 -23.02 13.70 20.00
N ASN A 490 -22.82 12.49 19.48
CA ASN A 490 -21.53 11.99 19.02
C ASN A 490 -21.75 11.12 17.79
N PRO A 491 -21.91 11.74 16.60
CA PRO A 491 -22.22 11.00 15.38
C PRO A 491 -21.20 9.92 15.01
N HIS A 492 -19.91 10.12 15.30
CA HIS A 492 -18.87 9.11 15.09
C HIS A 492 -19.12 7.84 15.93
N ALA A 493 -19.62 8.00 17.16
CA ALA A 493 -20.03 6.89 18.01
C ALA A 493 -21.13 6.01 17.40
N ALA A 494 -21.95 6.55 16.49
CA ALA A 494 -22.95 5.76 15.76
C ALA A 494 -22.31 4.74 14.82
N VAL A 495 -21.04 4.93 14.43
CA VAL A 495 -20.27 4.03 13.57
C VAL A 495 -19.45 3.07 14.44
N THR A 496 -18.65 3.60 15.36
CA THR A 496 -17.72 2.82 16.19
C THR A 496 -18.45 1.93 17.20
N ASN A 497 -19.67 2.30 17.64
CA ASN A 497 -20.48 1.47 18.54
C ASN A 497 -21.61 0.72 17.82
N ALA A 498 -21.65 0.72 16.48
CA ALA A 498 -22.68 0.03 15.73
C ALA A 498 -22.57 -1.49 15.87
N GLY A 499 -23.67 -2.12 16.28
CA GLY A 499 -23.89 -3.54 16.05
C GLY A 499 -24.39 -3.81 14.63
N LEU A 500 -24.49 -5.08 14.26
CA LEU A 500 -24.93 -5.50 12.92
C LEU A 500 -26.36 -5.05 12.56
N THR A 501 -27.19 -4.76 13.57
CA THR A 501 -28.55 -4.21 13.39
C THR A 501 -28.53 -2.73 13.03
N ASP A 502 -27.50 -2.00 13.44
CA ASP A 502 -27.41 -0.55 13.27
C ASP A 502 -26.93 -0.14 11.88
N THR A 503 -26.32 -1.05 11.11
CA THR A 503 -25.96 -0.85 9.69
C THR A 503 -27.23 -0.79 8.82
N VAL A 504 -27.66 0.41 8.43
CA VAL A 504 -28.89 0.67 7.67
C VAL A 504 -28.72 0.39 6.18
N LEU A 505 -27.59 0.79 5.60
CA LEU A 505 -27.31 0.67 4.17
C LEU A 505 -25.80 0.64 3.93
N VAL A 506 -25.33 -0.20 3.01
CA VAL A 506 -23.96 -0.19 2.49
C VAL A 506 -24.01 -0.09 0.98
N LEU A 507 -23.28 0.90 0.46
CA LEU A 507 -23.13 1.24 -0.94
C LEU A 507 -21.70 0.99 -1.37
N ARG A 508 -21.51 0.31 -2.50
CA ARG A 508 -20.20 0.16 -3.15
C ARG A 508 -20.26 0.81 -4.53
N GLY A 509 -19.59 1.95 -4.71
CA GLY A 509 -19.68 2.78 -5.91
C GLY A 509 -21.11 3.19 -6.23
N GLY A 510 -21.85 3.66 -5.22
CA GLY A 510 -23.25 4.07 -5.32
C GLY A 510 -24.26 2.93 -5.47
N ARG A 511 -23.81 1.67 -5.60
CA ARG A 511 -24.69 0.50 -5.70
C ARG A 511 -25.07 -0.02 -4.32
N PRO A 512 -26.37 -0.15 -3.98
CA PRO A 512 -26.78 -0.79 -2.73
C PRO A 512 -26.44 -2.28 -2.71
N MET A 513 -25.68 -2.71 -1.70
CA MET A 513 -25.16 -4.07 -1.55
C MET A 513 -25.77 -4.81 -0.35
N TYR A 514 -26.01 -4.10 0.74
CA TYR A 514 -26.54 -4.65 2.00
C TYR A 514 -27.33 -3.58 2.76
N GLY A 515 -28.33 -3.99 3.55
CA GLY A 515 -29.02 -3.07 4.46
C GLY A 515 -30.44 -3.49 4.81
N ASP A 516 -31.23 -2.55 5.32
CA ASP A 516 -32.63 -2.75 5.69
C ASP A 516 -33.47 -3.21 4.49
N ALA A 517 -34.20 -4.31 4.64
CA ALA A 517 -34.90 -4.97 3.54
C ALA A 517 -35.91 -4.04 2.82
N ALA A 518 -36.64 -3.22 3.59
CA ALA A 518 -37.60 -2.26 3.05
C ALA A 518 -36.91 -1.12 2.28
N LEU A 519 -35.75 -0.67 2.75
CA LEU A 519 -34.95 0.35 2.10
C LEU A 519 -34.38 -0.16 0.77
N LEU A 520 -33.76 -1.35 0.77
CA LEU A 520 -33.25 -1.97 -0.46
C LEU A 520 -34.37 -2.18 -1.48
N THR A 521 -35.54 -2.64 -1.04
CA THR A 521 -36.71 -2.79 -1.92
C THR A 521 -37.12 -1.46 -2.55
N SER A 522 -37.16 -0.38 -1.77
CA SER A 522 -37.50 0.97 -2.24
C SER A 522 -36.45 1.55 -3.20
N LEU A 523 -35.20 1.09 -3.10
CA LEU A 523 -34.10 1.43 -4.02
C LEU A 523 -34.03 0.50 -5.25
N GLY A 524 -35.08 -0.29 -5.52
CA GLY A 524 -35.13 -1.20 -6.67
C GLY A 524 -34.28 -2.46 -6.52
N LYS A 525 -33.80 -2.76 -5.30
CA LYS A 525 -33.01 -3.95 -4.95
C LYS A 525 -33.83 -5.01 -4.21
N GLY A 526 -35.12 -5.12 -4.55
CA GLY A 526 -36.01 -6.14 -3.99
C GLY A 526 -35.61 -7.59 -4.34
N GLY A 527 -34.82 -7.77 -5.41
CA GLY A 527 -34.28 -9.08 -5.81
C GLY A 527 -33.13 -9.60 -4.95
N CYS A 528 -32.57 -8.78 -4.05
CA CYS A 528 -31.50 -9.20 -3.15
C CYS A 528 -32.03 -10.19 -2.09
N GLU A 529 -31.13 -11.07 -1.64
CA GLU A 529 -31.44 -12.23 -0.82
C GLU A 529 -31.70 -11.82 0.64
N ASP A 530 -32.72 -12.39 1.26
CA ASP A 530 -33.03 -12.13 2.68
C ASP A 530 -31.96 -12.74 3.58
N MET A 531 -31.47 -11.96 4.55
CA MET A 531 -30.49 -12.43 5.52
C MET A 531 -31.11 -13.48 6.45
N PRO A 532 -30.46 -14.65 6.63
CA PRO A 532 -30.96 -15.67 7.54
C PRO A 532 -30.77 -15.22 9.00
N PRO A 533 -31.47 -15.82 9.96
CA PRO A 533 -31.20 -15.63 11.40
C PRO A 533 -29.76 -15.98 11.79
N ALA A 534 -29.30 -15.38 12.90
CA ALA A 534 -27.98 -15.64 13.47
C ALA A 534 -27.85 -17.07 14.02
N ALA A 535 -26.61 -17.50 14.25
CA ALA A 535 -26.33 -18.83 14.82
C ALA A 535 -26.91 -19.02 16.23
N ASP A 536 -26.91 -17.96 17.04
CA ASP A 536 -27.42 -17.93 18.40
C ASP A 536 -28.88 -17.47 18.49
N ALA A 537 -29.61 -17.41 17.37
CA ALA A 537 -31.00 -16.95 17.34
C ALA A 537 -31.95 -17.79 18.22
N ALA A 538 -31.63 -19.06 18.48
CA ALA A 538 -32.41 -19.89 19.39
C ALA A 538 -32.35 -19.42 20.86
N SER A 539 -31.35 -18.64 21.24
CA SER A 539 -31.19 -18.10 22.60
C SER A 539 -32.18 -16.97 22.91
N ASN A 540 -32.80 -16.37 21.89
CA ASN A 540 -33.75 -15.27 22.06
C ASN A 540 -34.80 -15.29 20.95
N SER A 541 -36.09 -15.43 21.31
CA SER A 541 -37.19 -15.44 20.35
C SER A 541 -37.26 -14.20 19.46
N ALA A 542 -36.72 -13.06 19.91
CA ALA A 542 -36.67 -11.83 19.10
C ALA A 542 -35.67 -11.92 17.92
N TRP A 543 -34.73 -12.87 17.94
CA TRP A 543 -33.68 -13.02 16.93
C TRP A 543 -34.02 -14.04 15.83
N GLN A 544 -35.22 -14.61 15.85
CA GLN A 544 -35.62 -15.69 14.94
C GLN A 544 -35.82 -15.25 13.49
N THR A 545 -35.76 -13.95 13.19
CA THR A 545 -35.97 -13.41 11.84
C THR A 545 -34.93 -12.36 11.49
N GLY A 546 -34.44 -12.37 10.24
CA GLY A 546 -33.47 -11.39 9.75
C GLY A 546 -32.18 -11.36 10.58
N VAL A 547 -31.55 -10.19 10.62
CA VAL A 547 -30.37 -9.95 11.47
C VAL A 547 -30.84 -9.50 12.84
N CYS A 548 -30.84 -10.41 13.80
CA CYS A 548 -31.18 -10.15 15.20
C CYS A 548 -32.55 -9.49 15.41
N GLY A 549 -33.54 -9.91 14.61
CA GLY A 549 -34.90 -9.36 14.63
C GLY A 549 -35.14 -8.24 13.62
N VAL A 550 -34.09 -7.75 12.94
CA VAL A 550 -34.21 -6.69 11.91
C VAL A 550 -34.18 -7.31 10.52
N PRO A 551 -35.23 -7.13 9.68
CA PRO A 551 -35.20 -7.60 8.30
C PRO A 551 -34.12 -6.88 7.48
N LYS A 552 -33.10 -7.63 7.04
CA LYS A 552 -32.01 -7.15 6.18
C LYS A 552 -31.93 -7.97 4.90
N LYS A 553 -31.38 -7.40 3.83
CA LYS A 553 -31.07 -8.08 2.56
C LYS A 553 -29.60 -7.89 2.18
N ALA A 554 -29.05 -8.86 1.43
CA ALA A 554 -27.71 -8.79 0.84
C ALA A 554 -27.76 -9.20 -0.65
N CYS A 555 -27.02 -8.50 -1.50
CA CYS A 555 -27.01 -8.72 -2.95
C CYS A 555 -25.85 -9.64 -3.37
N VAL A 556 -25.70 -10.82 -2.74
CA VAL A 556 -24.55 -11.72 -2.95
C VAL A 556 -24.54 -12.29 -4.36
N ALA A 557 -25.65 -12.91 -4.79
CA ALA A 557 -25.74 -13.54 -6.10
C ALA A 557 -25.59 -12.53 -7.25
N ASP A 558 -26.18 -11.35 -7.09
CA ASP A 558 -26.13 -10.26 -8.06
C ASP A 558 -24.70 -9.74 -8.28
N ASP A 559 -23.86 -9.75 -7.25
CA ASP A 559 -22.54 -9.13 -7.29
C ASP A 559 -21.40 -10.10 -7.64
N VAL A 560 -21.36 -11.24 -6.95
CA VAL A 560 -20.29 -12.23 -7.15
C VAL A 560 -20.50 -12.97 -8.46
N GLY A 561 -21.75 -13.34 -8.75
CA GLY A 561 -22.12 -14.16 -9.92
C GLY A 561 -21.61 -15.60 -9.81
N GLY A 562 -21.53 -16.29 -10.96
CA GLY A 562 -20.90 -17.62 -11.05
C GLY A 562 -21.57 -18.75 -10.24
N GLY A 563 -22.83 -18.56 -9.82
CA GLY A 563 -23.57 -19.54 -9.01
C GLY A 563 -23.33 -19.44 -7.50
N VAL A 564 -22.56 -18.46 -7.02
CA VAL A 564 -22.46 -18.15 -5.59
C VAL A 564 -23.78 -17.50 -5.14
N THR A 565 -24.38 -18.03 -4.09
CA THR A 565 -25.64 -17.53 -3.49
C THR A 565 -25.45 -17.34 -2.00
N LEU A 566 -26.23 -16.47 -1.37
CA LEU A 566 -26.24 -16.28 0.08
C LEU A 566 -26.48 -17.60 0.82
N ALA A 567 -27.42 -18.42 0.35
CA ALA A 567 -27.68 -19.73 0.94
C ALA A 567 -26.45 -20.66 0.85
N GLY A 568 -25.74 -20.67 -0.28
CA GLY A 568 -24.50 -21.43 -0.45
C GLY A 568 -23.37 -20.92 0.44
N VAL A 569 -23.23 -19.60 0.58
CA VAL A 569 -22.27 -18.95 1.50
C VAL A 569 -22.54 -19.36 2.95
N VAL A 570 -23.79 -19.25 3.41
CA VAL A 570 -24.20 -19.61 4.77
C VAL A 570 -23.98 -21.09 5.02
N GLY A 571 -24.35 -21.96 4.07
CA GLY A 571 -24.13 -23.40 4.16
C GLY A 571 -22.64 -23.77 4.25
N ALA A 572 -21.77 -23.05 3.54
CA ALA A 572 -20.33 -23.29 3.56
C ALA A 572 -19.67 -22.84 4.88
N LEU A 573 -20.15 -21.75 5.49
CA LEU A 573 -19.62 -21.22 6.75
C LEU A 573 -20.12 -21.96 7.99
N THR A 574 -21.39 -22.37 8.01
CA THR A 574 -22.05 -23.00 9.17
C THR A 574 -21.23 -24.11 9.84
N PRO A 575 -20.62 -25.09 9.13
CA PRO A 575 -19.84 -26.15 9.78
C PRO A 575 -18.44 -25.70 10.26
N ILE A 576 -17.99 -24.49 9.91
CA ILE A 576 -16.66 -23.96 10.22
C ILE A 576 -16.76 -22.95 11.36
N TYR A 577 -17.38 -21.82 11.05
CA TYR A 577 -17.72 -20.76 11.97
C TYR A 577 -18.89 -19.99 11.33
N PRO A 578 -20.06 -19.90 11.98
CA PRO A 578 -21.25 -19.28 11.39
C PRO A 578 -21.04 -17.86 10.87
N LEU A 579 -21.93 -17.43 9.96
CA LEU A 579 -21.83 -16.11 9.35
C LEU A 579 -21.78 -15.00 10.41
N TYR A 580 -22.68 -15.00 11.39
CA TYR A 580 -22.70 -14.00 12.45
C TYR A 580 -23.48 -14.48 13.69
N TYR A 581 -23.34 -13.70 14.77
CA TYR A 581 -24.01 -13.86 16.06
C TYR A 581 -24.70 -12.55 16.44
N CYS A 582 -25.75 -12.63 17.25
CA CYS A 582 -26.40 -11.46 17.82
C CYS A 582 -25.78 -11.05 19.16
N GLY A 583 -25.35 -12.02 19.96
CA GLY A 583 -24.54 -11.81 21.14
C GLY A 583 -23.03 -11.83 20.84
N VAL A 584 -22.24 -12.00 21.90
CA VAL A 584 -20.80 -12.26 21.79
C VAL A 584 -20.61 -13.58 21.03
N PRO A 585 -19.81 -13.60 19.95
CA PRO A 585 -19.56 -14.81 19.19
C PRO A 585 -19.00 -15.93 20.08
N GLU A 586 -19.43 -17.17 19.82
CA GLU A 586 -18.88 -18.31 20.55
C GLU A 586 -17.36 -18.36 20.31
N TYR A 587 -16.61 -18.46 21.41
CA TYR A 587 -15.15 -18.49 21.44
C TYR A 587 -14.45 -17.33 20.72
N GLU A 588 -15.01 -16.13 20.81
CA GLU A 588 -14.33 -14.96 20.31
C GLU A 588 -12.90 -14.85 20.91
N PRO A 589 -11.85 -14.65 20.10
CA PRO A 589 -10.49 -14.48 20.60
C PRO A 589 -10.40 -13.32 21.60
N SER A 590 -9.54 -13.43 22.63
CA SER A 590 -9.49 -12.42 23.70
C SER A 590 -9.10 -11.04 23.16
N CYS A 591 -9.67 -10.01 23.77
CA CYS A 591 -9.20 -8.63 23.64
C CYS A 591 -8.65 -8.07 24.97
N VAL A 592 -8.52 -8.92 25.99
CA VAL A 592 -7.89 -8.55 27.27
C VAL A 592 -6.41 -8.97 27.24
N PRO A 593 -5.46 -8.01 27.35
CA PRO A 593 -4.04 -8.31 27.46
C PRO A 593 -3.78 -9.25 28.64
N MET A 594 -2.96 -10.27 28.47
CA MET A 594 -2.68 -11.20 29.57
C MET A 594 -1.42 -11.99 29.29
N ARG A 595 -0.52 -12.02 30.28
CA ARG A 595 0.70 -12.82 30.27
C ARG A 595 1.03 -13.40 31.64
N THR A 596 1.73 -14.53 31.65
CA THR A 596 2.22 -15.20 32.88
C THR A 596 3.74 -15.38 32.91
N ASN A 597 4.43 -15.10 31.79
CA ASN A 597 5.88 -15.24 31.60
C ASN A 597 6.32 -14.37 30.40
N PRO A 598 7.45 -13.64 30.43
CA PRO A 598 8.36 -13.42 31.56
C PRO A 598 7.86 -12.42 32.60
N VAL A 599 6.89 -11.60 32.23
CA VAL A 599 6.20 -10.67 33.12
C VAL A 599 4.73 -11.09 33.19
N SER A 600 4.18 -11.06 34.40
CA SER A 600 2.83 -11.54 34.68
C SER A 600 1.88 -10.36 34.85
N TYR A 601 0.86 -10.27 34.02
CA TYR A 601 -0.20 -9.28 34.12
C TYR A 601 -1.53 -9.84 33.61
N GLY A 602 -2.63 -9.32 34.15
CA GLY A 602 -3.98 -9.80 33.87
C GLY A 602 -4.76 -8.96 32.87
N GLY A 603 -4.30 -7.73 32.57
CA GLY A 603 -4.96 -6.75 31.69
C GLY A 603 -6.33 -6.28 32.18
N ILE A 604 -6.69 -6.60 33.43
CA ILE A 604 -7.95 -6.21 34.05
C ILE A 604 -7.64 -5.16 35.11
N PRO A 605 -8.14 -3.93 34.96
CA PRO A 605 -8.02 -2.89 35.96
C PRO A 605 -8.50 -3.32 37.35
N THR A 606 -7.75 -2.92 38.36
CA THR A 606 -8.08 -3.05 39.78
C THR A 606 -7.95 -1.70 40.48
N ALA A 607 -8.25 -1.65 41.78
CA ALA A 607 -8.15 -0.41 42.55
C ALA A 607 -6.69 0.03 42.81
N ASP A 608 -5.72 -0.89 42.67
CA ASP A 608 -4.30 -0.65 42.95
C ASP A 608 -3.43 -0.73 41.68
N ASP A 609 -4.03 -1.01 40.52
CA ASP A 609 -3.43 -1.18 39.18
C ASP A 609 -4.53 -0.81 38.17
N GLN A 610 -4.64 0.48 37.85
CA GLN A 610 -5.80 1.06 37.14
C GLN A 610 -5.84 0.76 35.65
N ASP A 611 -4.75 0.32 35.03
CA ASP A 611 -4.69 -0.03 33.61
C ASP A 611 -4.45 -1.54 33.35
N GLY A 612 -4.20 -2.31 34.41
CA GLY A 612 -4.06 -3.76 34.38
C GLY A 612 -2.74 -4.26 33.82
N ASP A 613 -1.69 -3.43 33.78
CA ASP A 613 -0.37 -3.79 33.24
C ASP A 613 0.49 -4.66 34.17
N GLY A 614 0.00 -4.89 35.40
CA GLY A 614 0.63 -5.73 36.42
C GLY A 614 1.57 -4.97 37.36
N ILE A 615 1.65 -3.65 37.27
CA ILE A 615 2.47 -2.77 38.11
C ILE A 615 1.53 -1.94 38.99
N PRO A 616 1.72 -1.92 40.33
CA PRO A 616 0.84 -1.13 41.18
C PRO A 616 1.00 0.37 40.89
N ASP A 617 -0.10 1.15 40.88
CA ASP A 617 -0.14 2.59 40.55
C ASP A 617 0.96 3.41 41.26
N SER A 618 1.32 3.03 42.49
CA SER A 618 2.35 3.71 43.29
C SER A 618 3.80 3.54 42.77
N ALA A 619 4.03 2.56 41.90
CA ALA A 619 5.32 2.19 41.32
C ALA A 619 5.32 2.28 39.79
N ASP A 620 4.18 2.67 39.22
CA ASP A 620 3.90 2.74 37.80
C ASP A 620 4.23 4.14 37.25
N ASN A 621 4.99 4.21 36.15
CA ASN A 621 5.28 5.48 35.48
C ASN A 621 4.19 5.94 34.50
N CYS A 622 3.18 5.10 34.24
CA CYS A 622 1.92 5.43 33.56
C CYS A 622 0.69 4.81 34.24
N PRO A 623 0.30 5.25 35.46
CA PRO A 623 -0.75 4.62 36.27
C PRO A 623 -2.16 4.51 35.68
N THR A 624 -2.40 4.93 34.44
CA THR A 624 -3.72 4.91 33.78
C THR A 624 -3.64 4.49 32.31
N VAL A 625 -2.45 4.15 31.81
CA VAL A 625 -2.21 3.81 30.40
C VAL A 625 -1.22 2.65 30.34
N PHE A 626 -1.77 1.49 30.02
CA PHE A 626 -1.12 0.19 29.98
C PHE A 626 0.22 0.24 29.25
N ASN A 627 1.29 0.01 30.00
CA ASN A 627 2.65 -0.01 29.49
C ASN A 627 3.51 -1.07 30.23
N PRO A 628 3.12 -2.36 30.13
CA PRO A 628 3.72 -3.41 30.93
C PRO A 628 5.21 -3.55 30.63
N ILE A 629 5.95 -4.11 31.58
CA ILE A 629 7.37 -4.43 31.36
C ILE A 629 7.50 -5.48 30.25
N ARG A 630 8.24 -5.14 29.18
CA ARG A 630 8.60 -6.08 28.12
C ARG A 630 10.10 -6.38 28.12
N SER A 631 10.44 -7.56 27.60
CA SER A 631 11.85 -7.97 27.47
C SER A 631 12.66 -7.11 26.50
N LEU A 632 11.96 -6.40 25.61
CA LEU A 632 12.53 -5.44 24.66
C LEU A 632 12.95 -4.12 25.32
N ASP A 633 12.30 -3.75 26.43
CA ASP A 633 12.47 -2.45 27.10
C ASP A 633 13.43 -2.55 28.30
N GLY A 634 14.43 -3.42 28.20
CA GLY A 634 15.42 -3.60 29.27
C GLY A 634 14.84 -4.15 30.58
N ASN A 635 13.65 -4.78 30.52
CA ASN A 635 12.86 -5.23 31.66
C ASN A 635 12.44 -4.09 32.61
N LYS A 636 12.05 -2.94 32.05
CA LYS A 636 11.42 -1.80 32.75
C LYS A 636 10.26 -1.25 31.91
N GLN A 637 9.41 -0.44 32.52
CA GLN A 637 8.48 0.41 31.76
C GLN A 637 9.30 1.42 30.94
N GLY A 638 8.85 1.71 29.72
CA GLY A 638 9.54 2.65 28.82
C GLY A 638 9.44 4.08 29.34
N ASP A 639 10.54 4.81 29.23
CA ASP A 639 10.71 6.24 29.59
C ASP A 639 11.94 6.70 28.78
N PHE A 640 11.70 7.03 27.52
CA PHE A 640 12.73 7.17 26.51
C PHE A 640 13.56 8.44 26.70
N ASP A 641 12.94 9.52 27.17
CA ASP A 641 13.63 10.79 27.40
C ASP A 641 14.08 10.98 28.86
N GLY A 642 13.60 10.15 29.79
CA GLY A 642 14.09 10.06 31.16
C GLY A 642 13.50 11.12 32.09
N ASP A 643 12.30 11.64 31.81
CA ASP A 643 11.62 12.60 32.67
C ASP A 643 10.84 11.95 33.84
N GLY A 644 10.69 10.62 33.79
CA GLY A 644 10.01 9.81 34.80
C GLY A 644 8.53 9.54 34.50
N ILE A 645 7.98 10.05 33.41
CA ILE A 645 6.67 9.72 32.84
C ILE A 645 6.88 8.64 31.77
N GLY A 646 6.06 7.60 31.74
CA GLY A 646 6.24 6.54 30.75
C GLY A 646 5.81 6.94 29.34
N ASP A 647 6.46 6.38 28.31
CA ASP A 647 6.27 6.83 26.91
C ASP A 647 4.79 6.81 26.44
N GLU A 648 3.99 5.89 26.95
CA GLU A 648 2.59 5.70 26.55
C GLU A 648 1.67 6.79 27.10
N CYS A 649 1.92 7.29 28.31
CA CYS A 649 1.13 8.34 28.95
C CYS A 649 1.78 9.72 28.84
N ASP A 650 3.08 9.79 28.57
CA ASP A 650 3.80 11.03 28.36
C ASP A 650 3.28 11.76 27.14
N VAL A 651 2.92 13.03 27.29
CA VAL A 651 2.51 13.87 26.17
C VAL A 651 3.64 13.95 25.16
N CYS A 652 4.90 14.02 25.62
CA CYS A 652 6.10 14.31 24.85
C CYS A 652 7.22 13.28 25.00
N PRO A 653 7.00 12.03 24.56
CA PRO A 653 7.85 10.86 24.84
C PRO A 653 9.27 10.90 24.24
N PHE A 654 9.67 12.03 23.66
CA PHE A 654 10.97 12.22 23.03
C PHE A 654 11.66 13.52 23.47
N ASP A 655 11.15 14.25 24.46
CA ASP A 655 11.72 15.50 24.99
C ASP A 655 11.31 15.77 26.45
N ALA A 656 12.21 15.36 27.36
CA ALA A 656 12.02 15.41 28.80
C ALA A 656 11.81 16.82 29.40
N ASN A 657 11.99 17.89 28.62
CA ASN A 657 11.84 19.27 29.09
C ASN A 657 10.65 19.99 28.47
N ASN A 658 9.81 19.30 27.70
CA ASN A 658 8.70 19.91 26.99
C ASN A 658 7.39 19.22 27.36
N SER A 659 6.50 19.95 28.03
CA SER A 659 5.14 19.45 28.35
C SER A 659 4.09 19.89 27.32
N ALA A 660 4.48 20.69 26.32
CA ALA A 660 3.60 21.24 25.29
C ALA A 660 3.73 20.54 23.92
N CYS A 661 4.73 19.66 23.76
CA CYS A 661 4.94 18.88 22.55
C CYS A 661 5.05 19.71 21.29
N GLU A 662 6.11 20.51 21.21
CA GLU A 662 6.48 21.21 19.97
C GLU A 662 7.11 20.25 18.92
N TYR A 663 6.73 18.97 18.93
CA TYR A 663 7.02 18.06 17.83
C TYR A 663 5.93 18.13 16.79
N ASN A 664 6.36 17.94 15.56
CA ASN A 664 5.79 18.66 14.47
C ASN A 664 5.45 17.78 13.28
N TRP A 665 4.71 16.73 13.58
CA TRP A 665 4.21 15.77 12.60
C TRP A 665 2.75 15.54 12.97
N ALA A 666 1.84 16.34 12.43
CA ALA A 666 0.44 16.05 12.66
C ALA A 666 0.11 14.70 12.01
N ALA A 667 -0.37 13.70 12.75
CA ALA A 667 -0.84 12.44 12.15
C ALA A 667 -1.92 12.68 11.07
N ASN A 668 -2.59 13.84 11.14
CA ASN A 668 -3.63 14.29 10.24
C ASN A 668 -3.20 15.41 9.27
N ASP A 669 -1.92 15.79 9.20
CA ASP A 669 -1.35 16.72 8.20
C ASP A 669 0.11 16.28 7.95
N VAL A 670 0.29 15.41 6.95
CA VAL A 670 1.54 14.67 6.74
C VAL A 670 2.59 15.47 5.96
N ASP A 671 2.19 16.53 5.24
CA ASP A 671 3.12 17.38 4.50
C ASP A 671 3.38 18.74 5.16
N CYS A 672 2.73 19.01 6.30
CA CYS A 672 2.94 20.14 7.18
C CYS A 672 2.53 21.49 6.59
N ASP A 673 1.58 21.54 5.68
CA ASP A 673 1.16 22.80 5.06
C ASP A 673 0.04 23.54 5.83
N GLY A 674 -0.49 22.92 6.88
CA GLY A 674 -1.56 23.45 7.72
C GLY A 674 -2.96 23.03 7.29
N ILE A 675 -3.10 22.20 6.24
CA ILE A 675 -4.34 21.61 5.78
C ILE A 675 -4.37 20.14 6.18
N LYS A 676 -5.48 19.71 6.78
CA LYS A 676 -5.62 18.31 7.20
C LYS A 676 -5.69 17.39 5.97
N ASN A 677 -5.03 16.24 6.04
CA ASN A 677 -4.99 15.15 5.06
C ASN A 677 -6.34 14.85 4.39
N GLY A 678 -7.44 14.96 5.14
CA GLY A 678 -8.79 14.69 4.65
C GLY A 678 -9.37 15.79 3.75
N SER A 679 -9.03 17.04 4.04
CA SER A 679 -9.46 18.22 3.30
C SER A 679 -8.47 18.61 2.20
N ASP A 680 -7.21 18.23 2.36
CA ASP A 680 -6.10 18.54 1.47
C ASP A 680 -6.30 17.95 0.07
N ASN A 681 -6.04 18.75 -0.97
CA ASN A 681 -6.04 18.34 -2.37
C ASN A 681 -4.65 17.86 -2.86
N CYS A 682 -3.60 18.01 -2.05
CA CYS A 682 -2.28 17.41 -2.23
C CYS A 682 -1.68 16.86 -0.93
N PRO A 683 -2.24 15.76 -0.35
CA PRO A 683 -1.85 15.24 0.97
C PRO A 683 -0.40 14.80 1.17
N TYR A 684 0.49 14.96 0.22
CA TYR A 684 1.91 14.61 0.34
C TYR A 684 2.83 15.71 -0.22
N VAL A 685 2.28 16.85 -0.64
CA VAL A 685 3.00 17.94 -1.31
C VAL A 685 2.43 19.26 -0.83
N ALA A 686 3.13 19.87 0.12
CA ALA A 686 2.69 21.09 0.79
C ALA A 686 2.22 22.18 -0.18
N ASN A 687 0.97 22.58 -0.05
CA ASN A 687 0.31 23.59 -0.88
C ASN A 687 -0.81 24.30 -0.10
N ALA A 688 -0.45 25.03 0.96
CA ALA A 688 -1.40 25.74 1.83
C ALA A 688 -2.42 26.64 1.10
N GLY A 689 -2.16 27.04 -0.15
CA GLY A 689 -3.09 27.78 -1.01
C GLY A 689 -4.21 26.94 -1.63
N GLN A 690 -4.08 25.62 -1.66
CA GLN A 690 -5.04 24.63 -2.18
C GLN A 690 -5.54 24.96 -3.59
N GLU A 691 -4.70 25.56 -4.43
CA GLU A 691 -5.03 25.85 -5.82
C GLU A 691 -5.36 24.55 -6.59
N ASP A 692 -6.48 24.55 -7.30
CA ASP A 692 -6.98 23.46 -8.16
C ASP A 692 -7.68 24.14 -9.35
N GLN A 693 -6.91 24.45 -10.39
CA GLN A 693 -7.37 25.30 -11.49
C GLN A 693 -8.44 24.63 -12.36
N ASP A 694 -8.48 23.31 -12.44
CA ASP A 694 -9.41 22.57 -13.28
C ASP A 694 -10.59 21.94 -12.53
N GLY A 695 -10.54 21.94 -11.19
CA GLY A 695 -11.63 21.59 -10.29
C GLY A 695 -11.88 20.09 -10.16
N ASP A 696 -10.85 19.27 -10.39
CA ASP A 696 -10.91 17.81 -10.34
C ASP A 696 -10.63 17.23 -8.93
N GLY A 697 -10.22 18.07 -7.99
CA GLY A 697 -9.94 17.73 -6.60
C GLY A 697 -8.48 17.36 -6.31
N LYS A 698 -7.57 17.46 -7.28
CA LYS A 698 -6.11 17.40 -7.10
C LYS A 698 -5.54 18.80 -7.17
N GLY A 699 -4.68 19.16 -6.23
CA GLY A 699 -4.08 20.49 -6.25
C GLY A 699 -3.04 20.64 -7.37
N ASP A 700 -2.87 21.86 -7.87
CA ASP A 700 -1.92 22.21 -8.93
C ASP A 700 -0.48 21.77 -8.59
N ALA A 701 -0.15 21.65 -7.31
CA ALA A 701 1.17 21.27 -6.80
C ALA A 701 1.49 19.77 -6.98
N CYS A 702 0.48 18.91 -6.95
CA CYS A 702 0.62 17.45 -7.05
C CYS A 702 -0.05 16.86 -8.28
N ASP A 703 -0.81 17.66 -9.03
CA ASP A 703 -1.37 17.24 -10.30
C ASP A 703 -0.36 17.39 -11.45
N LYS A 704 -0.29 16.35 -12.29
CA LYS A 704 0.59 16.30 -13.45
C LYS A 704 0.02 17.08 -14.64
N CYS A 705 -1.26 17.46 -14.61
CA CYS A 705 -1.92 18.19 -15.67
C CYS A 705 -2.90 19.26 -15.14
N PRO A 706 -2.41 20.30 -14.41
CA PRO A 706 -3.22 21.22 -13.58
C PRO A 706 -4.30 22.06 -14.29
N THR A 707 -4.48 21.85 -15.59
CA THR A 707 -5.41 22.59 -16.46
C THR A 707 -6.43 21.67 -17.13
N VAL A 708 -6.38 20.35 -16.88
CA VAL A 708 -7.15 19.33 -17.58
C VAL A 708 -7.66 18.29 -16.57
N PRO A 709 -8.97 18.28 -16.25
CA PRO A 709 -9.50 17.46 -15.16
C PRO A 709 -9.20 15.97 -15.32
N ASN A 710 -8.63 15.37 -14.28
CA ASN A 710 -8.31 13.96 -14.14
C ASN A 710 -8.70 13.44 -12.74
N PRO A 711 -9.99 13.53 -12.36
CA PRO A 711 -10.44 13.31 -10.98
C PRO A 711 -10.10 11.92 -10.43
N GLY A 712 -9.80 11.87 -9.13
CA GLY A 712 -9.50 10.65 -8.40
C GLY A 712 -8.27 9.93 -8.96
N ALA A 713 -8.39 8.63 -9.24
CA ALA A 713 -7.28 7.84 -9.78
C ALA A 713 -7.06 8.02 -11.30
N GLN A 714 -7.83 8.88 -11.97
CA GLN A 714 -7.67 9.05 -13.41
C GLN A 714 -6.28 9.60 -13.70
N LYS A 715 -5.63 9.01 -14.70
CA LYS A 715 -4.40 9.55 -15.26
C LYS A 715 -4.72 10.82 -16.01
N CYS A 716 -3.72 11.67 -16.15
CA CYS A 716 -3.82 12.81 -17.06
C CYS A 716 -4.31 12.34 -18.42
N PRO A 717 -5.41 12.92 -18.93
CA PRO A 717 -5.79 12.74 -20.32
C PRO A 717 -4.58 13.05 -21.20
N ALA A 718 -4.50 12.40 -22.36
CA ALA A 718 -3.50 12.71 -23.37
C ALA A 718 -3.72 14.15 -23.89
N GLY A 719 -3.30 15.14 -23.12
CA GLY A 719 -3.18 16.53 -23.51
C GLY A 719 -2.00 16.67 -24.46
N THR A 720 -2.07 17.67 -25.34
CA THR A 720 -0.93 17.97 -26.19
C THR A 720 0.21 18.52 -25.34
N THR A 721 1.36 17.84 -25.37
CA THR A 721 2.59 18.26 -24.68
C THR A 721 3.79 18.15 -25.62
N SER A 722 4.92 18.78 -25.27
CA SER A 722 6.21 18.48 -25.91
C SER A 722 6.79 17.17 -25.38
N ILE A 723 7.69 16.56 -26.16
CA ILE A 723 8.41 15.36 -25.72
C ILE A 723 9.31 15.69 -24.51
N GLU A 724 9.95 16.87 -24.52
CA GLU A 724 10.76 17.35 -23.39
C GLU A 724 9.96 17.38 -22.09
N GLN A 725 8.80 18.03 -22.09
CA GLN A 725 7.97 18.13 -20.90
C GLN A 725 7.45 16.76 -20.49
N ALA A 726 7.08 15.93 -21.47
CA ALA A 726 6.55 14.61 -21.22
C ALA A 726 7.54 13.72 -20.47
N ARG A 727 8.78 13.65 -20.95
CA ARG A 727 9.86 12.84 -20.35
C ARG A 727 10.33 13.36 -18.99
N LYS A 728 10.05 14.63 -18.67
CA LYS A 728 10.39 15.23 -17.36
C LYS A 728 9.28 15.08 -16.31
N THR A 729 8.03 14.95 -16.73
CA THR A 729 6.86 15.12 -15.85
C THR A 729 6.05 13.84 -15.68
N PHE A 730 5.94 13.05 -16.75
CA PHE A 730 5.09 11.86 -16.77
C PHE A 730 5.92 10.61 -16.54
N SER A 731 5.24 9.53 -16.14
CA SER A 731 5.85 8.27 -15.76
C SER A 731 5.44 7.16 -16.73
N THR A 732 6.14 6.03 -16.67
CA THR A 732 5.76 4.81 -17.40
C THR A 732 4.29 4.47 -17.17
N GLY A 733 3.57 4.24 -18.27
CA GLY A 733 2.15 3.95 -18.29
C GLY A 733 1.23 5.16 -18.47
N ASP A 734 1.74 6.40 -18.45
CA ASP A 734 0.94 7.61 -18.70
C ASP A 734 0.65 7.77 -20.20
N ASP A 735 -0.58 8.20 -20.52
CA ASP A 735 -0.99 8.54 -21.88
C ASP A 735 -0.45 9.94 -22.26
N VAL A 736 0.13 10.06 -23.44
CA VAL A 736 0.67 11.32 -23.96
C VAL A 736 0.19 11.56 -25.38
N MET A 737 -0.02 12.83 -25.73
CA MET A 737 -0.23 13.26 -27.10
C MET A 737 0.83 14.30 -27.46
N PHE A 738 1.55 14.06 -28.56
CA PHE A 738 2.48 15.01 -29.14
C PHE A 738 1.90 15.55 -30.43
N GLN A 739 2.00 16.86 -30.67
CA GLN A 739 1.55 17.48 -31.91
C GLN A 739 2.72 18.08 -32.69
N GLY A 740 2.69 17.91 -34.01
CA GLY A 740 3.67 18.47 -34.95
C GLY A 740 5.11 17.98 -34.77
N VAL A 741 5.34 16.91 -34.01
CA VAL A 741 6.68 16.33 -33.78
C VAL A 741 7.25 15.76 -35.07
N VAL A 742 8.57 15.76 -35.17
CA VAL A 742 9.27 15.41 -36.41
C VAL A 742 9.91 14.04 -36.31
N VAL A 743 9.70 13.21 -37.33
CA VAL A 743 10.37 11.91 -37.45
C VAL A 743 11.83 12.15 -37.83
N THR A 744 12.75 11.80 -36.93
CA THR A 744 14.20 12.03 -37.10
C THR A 744 14.95 10.78 -37.55
N GLY A 745 14.36 9.60 -37.39
CA GLY A 745 14.92 8.33 -37.84
C GLY A 745 13.87 7.24 -37.94
N VAL A 746 14.06 6.28 -38.84
CA VAL A 746 13.19 5.11 -38.99
C VAL A 746 14.06 3.86 -38.92
N ARG A 747 13.79 3.00 -37.94
CA ARG A 747 14.53 1.74 -37.78
C ARG A 747 14.09 0.75 -38.85
N LYS A 748 15.04 0.20 -39.60
CA LYS A 748 14.74 -0.88 -40.55
C LYS A 748 14.24 -2.12 -39.80
N PRO A 749 13.28 -2.89 -40.36
CA PRO A 749 12.79 -4.08 -39.69
C PRO A 749 13.88 -5.13 -39.46
N VAL A 750 14.26 -5.36 -38.19
CA VAL A 750 15.19 -6.41 -37.79
C VAL A 750 14.59 -7.17 -36.60
N GLY A 751 14.02 -8.34 -36.87
CA GLY A 751 13.36 -9.15 -35.85
C GLY A 751 12.05 -8.54 -35.35
N SER A 752 11.88 -8.46 -34.03
CA SER A 752 10.66 -7.96 -33.37
C SER A 752 10.84 -6.61 -32.65
N SER A 753 11.92 -5.88 -32.93
CA SER A 753 12.27 -4.60 -32.28
C SER A 753 12.23 -3.44 -33.26
N ASN A 754 11.15 -3.32 -34.03
CA ASN A 754 10.99 -2.25 -35.01
C ASN A 754 10.53 -0.94 -34.32
N GLY A 755 10.71 0.19 -35.00
CA GLY A 755 10.28 1.49 -34.48
C GLY A 755 10.84 2.69 -35.23
N PHE A 756 10.58 3.88 -34.72
CA PHE A 756 11.07 5.15 -35.28
C PHE A 756 11.35 6.16 -34.17
N TYR A 757 12.15 7.18 -34.49
CA TYR A 757 12.60 8.21 -33.55
C TYR A 757 11.88 9.51 -33.84
N LEU A 758 11.41 10.16 -32.77
CA LEU A 758 10.73 11.46 -32.81
C LEU A 758 11.56 12.51 -32.09
N SER A 759 11.41 13.75 -32.53
CA SER A 759 11.92 14.91 -31.81
C SER A 759 10.90 16.06 -31.85
N ASP A 760 10.93 16.89 -30.81
CA ASP A 760 10.24 18.16 -30.80
C ASP A 760 10.68 19.02 -32.00
N PRO A 761 9.81 19.89 -32.54
CA PRO A 761 10.15 20.72 -33.71
C PRO A 761 11.43 21.56 -33.54
N ASN A 762 11.74 21.92 -32.29
CA ASN A 762 12.97 22.57 -31.87
C ASN A 762 13.78 21.57 -31.04
N PRO A 763 14.81 20.91 -31.60
CA PRO A 763 15.61 19.92 -30.88
C PRO A 763 16.26 20.50 -29.63
N VAL A 764 16.01 19.85 -28.50
CA VAL A 764 16.57 20.17 -27.18
C VAL A 764 16.88 18.85 -26.44
N PRO A 765 17.77 18.84 -25.44
CA PRO A 765 17.86 17.72 -24.50
C PRO A 765 16.47 17.41 -23.92
N TRP A 766 16.18 16.13 -23.72
CA TRP A 766 14.87 15.55 -23.38
C TRP A 766 13.81 15.61 -24.48
N GLY A 767 14.00 16.40 -25.55
CA GLY A 767 13.02 16.59 -26.62
C GLY A 767 12.99 15.48 -27.69
N CYS A 768 13.33 14.24 -27.34
CA CYS A 768 13.35 13.11 -28.27
C CYS A 768 12.85 11.81 -27.61
N ILE A 769 12.22 10.94 -28.39
CA ILE A 769 11.68 9.68 -27.89
C ILE A 769 11.66 8.61 -28.99
N PHE A 770 11.87 7.34 -28.60
CA PHE A 770 11.70 6.21 -29.49
C PHE A 770 10.26 5.70 -29.46
N VAL A 771 9.72 5.29 -30.60
CA VAL A 771 8.37 4.71 -30.72
C VAL A 771 8.51 3.26 -31.16
N HIS A 772 8.09 2.33 -30.31
CA HIS A 772 8.19 0.90 -30.57
C HIS A 772 6.97 0.37 -31.33
N THR A 773 7.21 -0.27 -32.49
CA THR A 773 6.15 -0.82 -33.35
C THR A 773 6.05 -2.35 -33.29
N GLY A 774 6.78 -3.00 -32.39
CA GLY A 774 6.84 -4.48 -32.34
C GLY A 774 7.43 -5.07 -33.62
N LYS A 775 6.65 -5.90 -34.32
CA LYS A 775 7.01 -6.53 -35.60
C LYS A 775 6.62 -5.69 -36.81
N ASP A 776 5.81 -4.65 -36.61
CA ASP A 776 5.27 -3.87 -37.72
C ASP A 776 6.33 -2.90 -38.27
N THR A 777 6.35 -2.74 -39.59
CA THR A 777 7.22 -1.78 -40.25
C THR A 777 6.63 -0.37 -40.06
N PRO A 778 7.41 0.61 -39.59
CA PRO A 778 6.95 2.00 -39.51
C PRO A 778 6.46 2.51 -40.88
N THR A 779 5.32 3.19 -40.90
CA THR A 779 4.71 3.76 -42.12
C THR A 779 5.10 5.23 -42.36
N VAL A 780 5.92 5.80 -41.47
CA VAL A 780 6.42 7.17 -41.52
C VAL A 780 7.77 7.26 -42.22
N SER A 781 8.12 8.45 -42.70
CA SER A 781 9.40 8.79 -43.32
C SER A 781 10.15 9.85 -42.50
N VAL A 782 11.49 9.84 -42.57
CA VAL A 782 12.31 10.88 -41.93
C VAL A 782 11.96 12.26 -42.51
N GLY A 783 11.66 13.21 -41.63
CA GLY A 783 11.21 14.55 -41.96
C GLY A 783 9.69 14.74 -41.84
N ASP A 784 8.90 13.67 -41.78
CA ASP A 784 7.45 13.76 -41.57
C ASP A 784 7.14 14.49 -40.26
N ARG A 785 6.12 15.37 -40.30
CA ARG A 785 5.52 16.00 -39.14
C ARG A 785 4.23 15.26 -38.82
N ILE A 786 4.13 14.77 -37.59
CA ILE A 786 3.01 13.94 -37.16
C ILE A 786 2.44 14.42 -35.83
N ASP A 787 1.16 14.16 -35.62
CA ASP A 787 0.57 14.11 -34.29
C ASP A 787 0.51 12.64 -33.87
N ILE A 788 0.88 12.33 -32.63
CA ILE A 788 0.90 10.95 -32.13
C ILE A 788 0.35 10.91 -30.70
N LYS A 789 -0.60 9.99 -30.46
CA LYS A 789 -1.07 9.62 -29.13
C LYS A 789 -0.52 8.25 -28.78
N GLY A 790 0.10 8.10 -27.61
CA GLY A 790 0.65 6.82 -27.16
C GLY A 790 0.78 6.76 -25.64
N VAL A 791 1.34 5.66 -25.15
CA VAL A 791 1.60 5.46 -23.72
C VAL A 791 3.11 5.43 -23.50
N LEU A 792 3.60 6.26 -22.58
CA LEU A 792 5.00 6.25 -22.15
C LEU A 792 5.35 4.90 -21.54
N ASP A 793 6.56 4.44 -21.78
CA ASP A 793 7.08 3.16 -21.32
C ASP A 793 8.60 3.24 -21.14
N GLU A 794 9.12 2.44 -20.22
CA GLU A 794 10.56 2.31 -20.02
C GLU A 794 10.96 0.84 -20.19
N TYR A 795 11.77 0.57 -21.20
CA TYR A 795 12.17 -0.79 -21.55
C TYR A 795 13.69 -0.90 -21.61
N ASN A 796 14.25 -1.72 -20.72
CA ASN A 796 15.71 -1.89 -20.55
C ASN A 796 16.46 -0.55 -20.36
N GLY A 797 15.86 0.39 -19.64
CA GLY A 797 16.42 1.72 -19.37
C GLY A 797 16.30 2.73 -20.52
N LEU A 798 15.47 2.45 -21.54
CA LEU A 798 15.15 3.39 -22.62
C LEU A 798 13.72 3.90 -22.47
N ASN A 799 13.57 5.23 -22.38
CA ASN A 799 12.28 5.91 -22.46
C ASN A 799 11.71 5.84 -23.88
N GLN A 800 10.50 5.31 -24.03
CA GLN A 800 9.85 5.07 -25.32
C GLN A 800 8.32 5.24 -25.27
N LEU A 801 7.66 5.27 -26.43
CA LEU A 801 6.24 4.96 -26.57
C LEU A 801 6.07 3.48 -26.92
N LYS A 802 5.25 2.76 -26.16
CA LYS A 802 4.97 1.33 -26.43
C LYS A 802 4.01 1.15 -27.62
N ILE A 803 3.91 -0.10 -28.07
CA ILE A 803 2.98 -0.51 -29.14
C ILE A 803 1.52 -0.16 -28.79
N GLY A 804 0.73 0.18 -29.80
CA GLY A 804 -0.69 0.57 -29.65
C GLY A 804 -0.96 2.08 -29.75
N PHE A 805 0.05 2.87 -30.14
CA PHE A 805 -0.09 4.30 -30.40
C PHE A 805 -0.95 4.59 -31.65
N GLN A 806 -1.45 5.82 -31.76
CA GLN A 806 -2.24 6.32 -32.88
C GLN A 806 -1.55 7.53 -33.48
N ILE A 807 -1.25 7.47 -34.78
CA ILE A 807 -0.76 8.62 -35.55
C ILE A 807 -1.94 9.30 -36.23
N THR A 808 -2.00 10.62 -36.08
CA THR A 808 -2.93 11.52 -36.78
C THR A 808 -2.13 12.62 -37.48
N ASN A 809 -2.72 13.28 -38.48
CA ASN A 809 -2.11 14.43 -39.16
C ASN A 809 -0.65 14.23 -39.60
N SER A 810 -0.39 13.23 -40.44
CA SER A 810 0.94 13.04 -41.03
C SER A 810 1.11 13.90 -42.28
N THR A 811 2.11 14.78 -42.27
CA THR A 811 2.46 15.63 -43.42
C THR A 811 3.96 15.53 -43.72
N PRO A 812 4.36 15.41 -45.00
CA PRO A 812 5.78 15.43 -45.36
C PRO A 812 6.46 16.73 -44.95
N GLY A 813 7.68 16.63 -44.44
CA GLY A 813 8.47 17.79 -44.01
C GLY A 813 9.98 17.60 -44.25
N ALA A 814 10.75 18.59 -43.81
CA ALA A 814 12.22 18.53 -43.88
C ALA A 814 12.80 17.87 -42.62
N PRO A 815 13.86 17.05 -42.74
CA PRO A 815 14.57 16.51 -41.59
C PRO A 815 15.16 17.60 -40.70
N LEU A 816 15.19 17.38 -39.39
CA LEU A 816 15.87 18.27 -38.45
C LEU A 816 17.40 18.09 -38.52
N ALA A 817 18.13 19.19 -38.31
CA ALA A 817 19.58 19.13 -38.10
C ALA A 817 19.88 18.38 -36.78
N PRO A 818 20.94 17.57 -36.73
CA PRO A 818 21.33 16.89 -35.49
C PRO A 818 21.83 17.89 -34.45
N MET A 819 21.61 17.60 -33.17
CA MET A 819 22.20 18.39 -32.07
C MET A 819 23.69 18.07 -31.95
N VAL A 820 24.54 19.11 -31.91
CA VAL A 820 25.99 18.91 -31.72
C VAL A 820 26.27 18.67 -30.24
N VAL A 821 26.95 17.56 -29.93
CA VAL A 821 27.25 17.11 -28.57
C VAL A 821 28.67 16.54 -28.47
N THR A 822 29.17 16.41 -27.25
CA THR A 822 30.43 15.74 -26.94
C THR A 822 30.21 14.30 -26.47
N VAL A 823 31.24 13.44 -26.58
CA VAL A 823 31.18 12.08 -26.02
C VAL A 823 30.99 12.12 -24.51
N ALA A 824 31.58 13.11 -23.83
CA ALA A 824 31.43 13.29 -22.38
C ALA A 824 29.98 13.52 -21.95
N GLU A 825 29.20 14.29 -22.73
CA GLU A 825 27.79 14.51 -22.45
C GLU A 825 26.94 13.25 -22.63
N LEU A 826 27.30 12.39 -23.59
CA LEU A 826 26.56 11.16 -23.88
C LEU A 826 26.86 10.01 -22.92
N VAL A 827 27.87 10.13 -22.05
CA VAL A 827 28.21 9.11 -21.04
C VAL A 827 28.25 9.65 -19.60
N GLY A 828 28.13 10.96 -19.43
CA GLY A 828 28.12 11.62 -18.13
C GLY A 828 26.72 11.79 -17.55
N ALA A 829 26.57 12.69 -16.57
CA ALA A 829 25.31 12.94 -15.88
C ALA A 829 24.15 13.39 -16.79
N ASN A 830 24.46 13.95 -17.96
CA ASN A 830 23.46 14.44 -18.92
C ASN A 830 23.07 13.38 -19.97
N ALA A 831 23.64 12.18 -19.94
CA ALA A 831 23.48 11.18 -20.99
C ALA A 831 22.01 10.82 -21.25
N GLU A 832 21.22 10.71 -20.19
CA GLU A 832 19.79 10.38 -20.25
C GLU A 832 18.97 11.38 -21.06
N SER A 833 19.32 12.68 -20.97
CA SER A 833 18.65 13.74 -21.72
C SER A 833 18.79 13.60 -23.23
N TYR A 834 19.81 12.89 -23.72
CA TYR A 834 20.04 12.71 -25.16
C TYR A 834 19.53 11.38 -25.71
N GLU A 835 18.92 10.52 -24.87
CA GLU A 835 18.35 9.26 -25.33
C GLU A 835 17.35 9.47 -26.47
N SER A 836 17.44 8.61 -27.49
CA SER A 836 16.63 8.66 -28.72
C SER A 836 16.83 9.92 -29.59
N CYS A 837 17.69 10.86 -29.19
CA CYS A 837 17.97 12.05 -29.98
C CYS A 837 18.94 11.76 -31.12
N ARG A 838 18.68 12.38 -32.27
CA ARG A 838 19.64 12.42 -33.37
C ARG A 838 20.69 13.50 -33.09
N VAL A 839 21.93 13.07 -32.85
CA VAL A 839 23.03 13.95 -32.45
C VAL A 839 24.22 13.84 -33.41
N GLU A 840 25.14 14.80 -33.32
CA GLU A 840 26.39 14.86 -34.06
C GLU A 840 27.56 15.07 -33.09
N ILE A 841 28.56 14.19 -33.15
CA ILE A 841 29.82 14.33 -32.42
C ILE A 841 30.88 14.81 -33.39
N GLN A 842 31.54 15.92 -33.07
CA GLN A 842 32.59 16.50 -33.93
C GLN A 842 33.98 16.04 -33.49
N THR A 843 34.88 15.82 -34.46
CA THR A 843 36.29 15.44 -34.24
C THR A 843 36.41 14.23 -33.32
N VAL A 844 36.16 13.04 -33.86
CA VAL A 844 36.10 11.79 -33.09
C VAL A 844 36.96 10.71 -33.73
N SER A 845 37.47 9.80 -32.91
CA SER A 845 38.23 8.64 -33.37
C SER A 845 37.56 7.34 -32.94
N THR A 846 37.78 6.24 -33.67
CA THR A 846 37.34 4.91 -33.26
C THR A 846 38.44 4.19 -32.52
N VAL A 847 38.13 3.66 -31.33
CA VAL A 847 39.06 2.87 -30.50
C VAL A 847 38.48 1.49 -30.22
N THR A 848 39.34 0.53 -29.85
CA THR A 848 38.89 -0.79 -29.41
C THR A 848 38.32 -0.71 -28.00
N MET A 849 37.14 -1.29 -27.78
CA MET A 849 36.50 -1.38 -26.46
C MET A 849 35.94 -2.79 -26.26
N GLY A 850 36.62 -3.61 -25.45
CA GLY A 850 36.33 -5.04 -25.33
C GLY A 850 36.45 -5.75 -26.68
N SER A 851 35.42 -6.48 -27.08
CA SER A 851 35.30 -7.12 -28.41
C SER A 851 34.73 -6.20 -29.51
N GLY A 852 34.37 -4.96 -29.17
CA GLY A 852 33.73 -4.00 -30.08
C GLY A 852 34.57 -2.75 -30.32
N ILE A 853 33.91 -1.71 -30.85
CA ILE A 853 34.48 -0.39 -31.09
C ILE A 853 33.75 0.68 -30.29
N ALA A 854 34.45 1.77 -29.99
CA ALA A 854 33.89 2.95 -29.35
C ALA A 854 34.30 4.22 -30.10
N PHE A 855 33.44 5.23 -30.05
CA PHE A 855 33.77 6.59 -30.47
C PHE A 855 34.43 7.31 -29.29
N ALA A 856 35.65 7.80 -29.51
CA ALA A 856 36.49 8.44 -28.51
C ALA A 856 36.77 9.91 -28.86
N GLN A 857 36.55 10.78 -27.88
CA GLN A 857 36.82 12.21 -27.93
C GLN A 857 37.46 12.61 -26.60
N GLY A 858 38.75 12.97 -26.61
CA GLY A 858 39.51 13.19 -25.38
C GLY A 858 39.65 11.90 -24.56
N SER A 859 39.33 11.97 -23.26
CA SER A 859 39.34 10.82 -22.34
C SER A 859 38.01 10.04 -22.32
N SER A 860 36.96 10.56 -22.96
CA SER A 860 35.63 9.95 -22.96
C SER A 860 35.43 9.02 -24.16
N GLN A 861 34.73 7.92 -23.94
CA GLN A 861 34.44 6.90 -24.95
C GLN A 861 32.98 6.46 -24.83
N ILE A 862 32.29 6.30 -25.96
CA ILE A 862 30.94 5.71 -26.03
C ILE A 862 30.94 4.52 -26.97
N ARG A 863 30.33 3.42 -26.57
CA ARG A 863 30.24 2.20 -27.37
C ARG A 863 29.52 2.49 -28.68
N ALA A 864 30.17 2.20 -29.80
CA ALA A 864 29.56 2.31 -31.12
C ALA A 864 28.88 0.97 -31.46
N SER A 865 27.60 1.02 -31.79
CA SER A 865 26.78 -0.17 -31.95
C SER A 865 26.14 -0.23 -33.33
N ASN A 866 26.08 -1.43 -33.89
CA ASN A 866 25.61 -1.69 -35.25
C ASN A 866 24.14 -2.14 -35.30
N PHE A 867 23.39 -2.03 -34.20
CA PHE A 867 22.01 -2.54 -34.10
C PHE A 867 21.03 -1.96 -35.14
N ILE A 868 21.31 -0.77 -35.66
CA ILE A 868 20.49 -0.13 -36.71
C ILE A 868 21.30 0.19 -37.98
N TRP A 869 22.53 -0.33 -38.06
CA TRP A 869 23.42 -0.08 -39.18
C TRP A 869 22.93 -0.78 -40.44
N ALA A 870 22.83 -0.02 -41.54
CA ALA A 870 22.36 -0.51 -42.82
C ALA A 870 23.19 -0.03 -44.01
N GLY A 871 24.42 0.43 -43.75
CA GLY A 871 25.44 0.81 -44.75
C GLY A 871 26.40 -0.33 -45.10
N GLY A 872 27.60 0.02 -45.58
CA GLY A 872 28.69 -0.91 -45.89
C GLY A 872 29.29 -1.60 -44.65
N ALA A 873 30.60 -1.84 -44.65
CA ALA A 873 31.26 -2.42 -43.48
C ALA A 873 31.18 -1.44 -42.29
N PHE A 874 30.74 -1.91 -41.12
CA PHE A 874 30.72 -1.10 -39.90
C PHE A 874 32.14 -0.59 -39.58
N PRO A 875 32.30 0.64 -39.06
CA PRO A 875 33.62 1.21 -38.79
C PRO A 875 34.54 0.29 -37.97
N THR A 876 35.82 0.29 -38.33
CA THR A 876 36.89 -0.41 -37.60
C THR A 876 37.60 0.54 -36.65
N ALA A 877 38.27 0.02 -35.63
CA ALA A 877 39.15 0.82 -34.77
C ALA A 877 40.29 1.49 -35.57
N GLY A 878 40.79 2.62 -35.06
CA GLY A 878 41.92 3.37 -35.62
C GLY A 878 41.57 4.36 -36.74
N LYS A 879 40.30 4.71 -36.91
CA LYS A 879 39.84 5.73 -37.87
C LYS A 879 39.54 7.04 -37.15
N SER A 880 39.67 8.16 -37.86
CA SER A 880 39.24 9.47 -37.40
C SER A 880 38.16 10.00 -38.34
N TYR A 881 37.24 10.77 -37.79
CA TYR A 881 36.11 11.35 -38.50
C TYR A 881 35.98 12.82 -38.10
N ALA A 882 35.77 13.70 -39.08
CA ALA A 882 35.46 15.11 -38.85
C ALA A 882 34.15 15.25 -38.06
N SER A 883 33.15 14.42 -38.34
CA SER A 883 31.97 14.26 -37.48
C SER A 883 31.28 12.91 -37.69
N VAL A 884 30.57 12.44 -36.66
CA VAL A 884 29.70 11.27 -36.73
C VAL A 884 28.30 11.61 -36.25
N ARG A 885 27.29 11.18 -37.00
CA ARG A 885 25.87 11.37 -36.69
C ARG A 885 25.23 10.04 -36.25
N GLY A 886 24.24 10.09 -35.39
CA GLY A 886 23.61 8.88 -34.87
C GLY A 886 22.61 9.14 -33.78
N PHE A 887 22.11 8.07 -33.17
CA PHE A 887 21.24 8.13 -32.01
C PHE A 887 21.97 7.69 -30.75
N SER A 888 21.72 8.38 -29.63
CA SER A 888 22.09 7.88 -28.31
C SER A 888 21.03 6.91 -27.79
N SER A 889 21.43 5.81 -27.17
CA SER A 889 20.54 4.78 -26.63
C SER A 889 21.12 4.12 -25.37
N VAL A 890 20.26 3.42 -24.64
CA VAL A 890 20.65 2.50 -23.55
C VAL A 890 20.21 1.09 -23.92
N PHE A 891 21.05 0.09 -23.65
CA PHE A 891 20.64 -1.31 -23.75
C PHE A 891 21.32 -2.14 -22.67
N GLY A 892 20.54 -2.81 -21.81
CA GLY A 892 21.07 -3.66 -20.74
C GLY A 892 21.90 -2.91 -19.69
N GLY A 893 21.65 -1.61 -19.52
CA GLY A 893 22.40 -0.72 -18.62
C GLY A 893 23.60 -0.01 -19.26
N ASP A 894 24.01 -0.39 -20.47
CA ASP A 894 25.13 0.22 -21.18
C ASP A 894 24.67 1.31 -22.16
N ARG A 895 25.43 2.42 -22.20
CA ARG A 895 25.22 3.55 -23.11
C ARG A 895 25.82 3.24 -24.48
N GLU A 896 25.03 3.40 -25.54
CA GLU A 896 25.42 3.11 -26.92
C GLU A 896 25.17 4.27 -27.88
N TYR A 897 25.99 4.35 -28.93
CA TYR A 897 25.86 5.27 -30.05
C TYR A 897 25.56 4.51 -31.33
N LEU A 898 24.49 4.91 -32.02
CA LEU A 898 23.87 4.17 -33.11
C LEU A 898 23.91 4.98 -34.43
N PRO A 899 24.99 4.90 -35.22
CA PRO A 899 25.00 5.40 -36.59
C PRO A 899 24.16 4.48 -37.49
N GLN A 900 23.52 5.03 -38.52
CA GLN A 900 22.64 4.24 -39.40
C GLN A 900 23.31 3.84 -40.71
N THR A 901 24.11 4.71 -41.31
CA THR A 901 24.73 4.47 -42.63
C THR A 901 26.10 5.11 -42.75
N ASP A 902 26.81 4.80 -43.84
CA ASP A 902 28.09 5.45 -44.18
C ASP A 902 27.97 6.98 -44.28
N ALA A 903 26.80 7.51 -44.64
CA ALA A 903 26.56 8.94 -44.73
C ALA A 903 26.55 9.66 -43.37
N ASP A 904 26.37 8.91 -42.28
CA ASP A 904 26.48 9.45 -40.94
C ASP A 904 27.94 9.61 -40.48
N LEU A 905 28.90 9.03 -41.20
CA LEU A 905 30.33 9.09 -40.87
C LEU A 905 31.04 10.04 -41.84
N THR A 906 31.34 11.27 -41.39
CA THR A 906 32.09 12.24 -42.19
C THR A 906 33.59 12.03 -41.96
N PRO A 907 34.37 11.59 -42.96
CA PRO A 907 35.80 11.30 -42.81
C PRO A 907 36.65 12.47 -42.32
#